data_AF-A0A430LY54-F1
#
_entry.id   AF-A0A430LY54-F1
#
_cell.length_a   1.000
_cell.length_b   1.000
_cell.length_c   1.000
_cell.angle_alpha   90.00
_cell.angle_beta   90.00
_cell.angle_gamma   90.00
#
_symmetry.space_group_name_H-M   'P 1'
#
loop_
_entity.id
_entity.type
_entity.pdbx_description
1 polymer ?
#
loop_
_entity_poly.entity_id
_entity_poly.type
_entity_poly.pdbx_seq_one_letter_code
_entity_poly.pdbx_strand_id
1 'polypeptide(L)'
;MGSVFQDTLKWESIICAFVRSVYQDLSVRLSDLSDSSEPRRNLVGTSSEPRPITADRHRHHSAVSTAAEWLTGHIRRFLIPRCGVRSPSLKSIRTRYRKMHHPLDPLSPAEIAVVATLVKSSQPEGAVHFKNITLVEPPKSETRRFLAAERKGATGSVKPTRRASTLFYHRRTVDLFLATVNLDASRLEQVEKLDEKYHGHADMDEVIEVRDTCLRHPAVKARIDRYELPDNFTVVCDTWPYGRDTGGKLRRLAQCFLYAKDSSHPGSNSYDNPLPFSPIIDYVTRELVDIMDLPIGSDHNLSPEVKYIPHPPKEWHHDLQSEPKRTDLKPLTVNQPLGASFTVDGCLVQWQKWRFRVGFNWREGMVLHDVTYAGRELFHRLSLSEMFVPYGDPRTPYSRKSVFDVGDIGAGVAANNLSLGCDCLGLIKYFSFTLSDSNGRPVEKPNVICMHEIDDGIGWKHTDGATKEISIVRSRVLVLQTIITVGNYEYIFMWNFDQAAALHYKIQATGILSTVPIAPGATVPYGTNVNQGVMAPYHQHVFSLRIDPALDGDKNSFLEEDSVAMPFDSSNPVGVGYITEKRVIRNAGYSIAKPNRVHKIINPSVINKISGCPVAYAIHSPQKQMLLAHPDSWHGKRAKFALQPYWVTTYRDGELYAAGDHTYQSLPDSEDEGNESPGKERKGDLATWAGRGDKVDGEDIVLWHSISLTHNPRPEDYPVMPCETMMVSLKPSGFFEHNPALDVPQSTQRSNQSTLYEEQLLPVVLGKHKSAQICCESKL
;
A
#
# COMPACT_ATOMS: atom_id res chain seq x y z
N MET A 1 -13.19 -8.01 52.21
CA MET A 1 -12.01 -8.14 51.33
C MET A 1 -11.22 -6.83 51.33
N GLY A 2 -10.61 -6.47 52.47
CA GLY A 2 -10.09 -5.11 52.70
C GLY A 2 -8.65 -5.04 53.24
N SER A 3 -7.86 -6.12 53.17
CA SER A 3 -6.49 -6.13 53.72
C SER A 3 -5.45 -6.78 52.80
N VAL A 4 -5.76 -6.98 51.51
CA VAL A 4 -4.82 -7.57 50.53
C VAL A 4 -4.34 -6.55 49.49
N PHE A 5 -4.94 -5.36 49.44
CA PHE A 5 -4.63 -4.32 48.43
C PHE A 5 -3.54 -3.31 48.84
N GLN A 6 -3.19 -3.22 50.13
CA GLN A 6 -2.17 -2.26 50.60
C GLN A 6 -0.74 -2.80 50.56
N ASP A 7 -0.53 -4.13 50.56
CA ASP A 7 0.81 -4.71 50.54
C ASP A 7 1.39 -4.84 49.13
N THR A 8 0.55 -4.90 48.08
CA THR A 8 1.01 -4.99 46.68
C THR A 8 1.59 -3.66 46.16
N LEU A 9 1.06 -2.53 46.62
CA LEU A 9 1.54 -1.18 46.25
C LEU A 9 2.91 -0.82 46.85
N LYS A 10 3.30 -1.43 47.97
CA LYS A 10 4.63 -1.21 48.57
C LYS A 10 5.76 -1.89 47.80
N TRP A 11 5.51 -3.07 47.22
CA TRP A 11 6.52 -3.84 46.48
C TRP A 11 6.83 -3.27 45.08
N GLU A 12 5.84 -2.72 44.37
CA GLU A 12 6.06 -2.09 43.06
C GLU A 12 6.89 -0.80 43.15
N SER A 13 6.75 -0.03 44.23
CA SER A 13 7.53 1.20 44.45
C SER A 13 9.03 0.93 44.68
N ILE A 14 9.36 -0.19 45.34
CA ILE A 14 10.74 -0.59 45.66
C ILE A 14 11.45 -1.14 44.41
N ILE A 15 10.73 -1.89 43.57
CA ILE A 15 11.27 -2.42 42.31
C ILE A 15 11.50 -1.29 41.30
N CYS A 16 10.60 -0.31 41.21
CA CYS A 16 10.79 0.85 40.34
C CYS A 16 11.96 1.76 40.78
N ALA A 17 12.21 1.89 42.09
CA ALA A 17 13.35 2.64 42.62
C ALA A 17 14.70 1.94 42.34
N PHE A 18 14.72 0.60 42.41
CA PHE A 18 15.93 -0.20 42.12
C PHE A 18 16.29 -0.17 40.62
N VAL A 19 15.30 -0.26 39.73
CA VAL A 19 15.52 -0.21 38.28
C VAL A 19 15.97 1.18 37.81
N ARG A 20 15.48 2.27 38.44
CA ARG A 20 15.95 3.64 38.14
C ARG A 20 17.41 3.88 38.56
N SER A 21 17.84 3.32 39.69
CA SER A 21 19.22 3.40 40.17
C SER A 21 20.22 2.70 39.22
N VAL A 22 19.86 1.50 38.75
CA VAL A 22 20.71 0.72 37.82
C VAL A 22 20.82 1.39 36.43
N TYR A 23 19.77 2.06 35.95
CA TYR A 23 19.82 2.78 34.67
C TYR A 23 20.63 4.08 34.73
N GLN A 24 20.63 4.78 35.87
CA GLN A 24 21.46 5.99 36.04
C GLN A 24 22.96 5.67 36.09
N ASP A 25 23.37 4.55 36.71
CA ASP A 25 24.78 4.13 36.77
C ASP A 25 25.34 3.64 35.43
N LEU A 26 24.50 3.08 34.56
CA LEU A 26 24.87 2.67 33.20
C LEU A 26 24.98 3.86 32.23
N SER A 27 24.18 4.91 32.44
CA SER A 27 24.21 6.13 31.61
C SER A 27 25.45 6.98 31.88
N VAL A 28 26.02 6.95 33.09
CA VAL A 28 27.25 7.69 33.45
C VAL A 28 28.52 6.98 32.97
N ARG A 29 28.51 5.66 32.78
CA ARG A 29 29.67 4.90 32.27
C ARG A 29 29.80 4.86 30.75
N LEU A 30 28.74 5.22 30.01
CA LEU A 30 28.77 5.27 28.54
C LEU A 30 29.11 6.66 27.99
N SER A 31 29.01 7.72 28.80
CA SER A 31 29.43 9.08 28.44
C SER A 31 30.95 9.30 28.44
N ASP A 32 31.72 8.47 29.17
CA ASP A 32 33.19 8.60 29.30
C ASP A 32 33.99 7.88 28.19
N LEU A 33 33.33 7.29 27.18
CA LEU A 33 33.97 6.52 26.10
C LEU A 33 33.91 7.17 24.71
N SER A 34 33.49 8.44 24.60
CA SER A 34 33.29 9.09 23.29
C SER A 34 34.08 10.38 23.03
N ASP A 35 35.00 10.78 23.91
CA ASP A 35 35.76 12.03 23.74
C ASP A 35 37.28 11.78 23.67
N SER A 36 37.84 11.70 22.46
CA SER A 36 39.21 12.14 22.13
C SER A 36 39.52 11.94 20.63
N SER A 37 39.47 13.05 19.88
CA SER A 37 40.20 13.27 18.63
C SER A 37 41.15 14.45 18.92
N GLU A 38 42.48 14.30 18.85
CA GLU A 38 43.40 14.53 17.71
C GLU A 38 44.84 14.71 18.29
N PRO A 39 45.94 14.90 17.52
CA PRO A 39 46.29 14.43 16.16
C PRO A 39 47.68 13.73 16.13
N ARG A 40 47.99 13.02 15.03
CA ARG A 40 49.31 12.41 14.78
C ARG A 40 50.30 13.40 14.15
N ARG A 41 51.54 13.41 14.66
CA ARG A 41 52.75 13.91 13.98
C ARG A 41 53.80 12.79 13.83
N ASN A 42 54.53 12.91 12.73
CA ASN A 42 55.56 12.06 12.13
C ASN A 42 56.68 11.53 13.04
N LEU A 43 57.24 10.35 12.68
CA LEU A 43 58.65 10.05 12.32
C LEU A 43 58.96 8.54 12.61
N VAL A 44 59.21 7.74 11.56
CA VAL A 44 60.53 7.21 11.12
C VAL A 44 61.13 6.12 12.03
N GLY A 45 61.37 4.93 11.46
CA GLY A 45 62.66 4.24 11.68
C GLY A 45 62.66 2.75 12.05
N THR A 46 62.81 1.92 11.01
CA THR A 46 63.76 0.77 10.89
C THR A 46 63.63 -0.52 11.73
N SER A 47 63.57 -1.64 10.98
CA SER A 47 64.30 -2.93 11.12
C SER A 47 64.07 -3.77 12.39
N SER A 48 63.96 -5.10 12.39
CA SER A 48 64.29 -6.20 11.46
C SER A 48 63.76 -7.51 12.06
N GLU A 49 63.28 -8.43 11.21
CA GLU A 49 63.13 -9.88 11.50
C GLU A 49 64.52 -10.55 11.73
N PRO A 50 64.69 -11.78 12.31
CA PRO A 50 63.84 -12.98 12.09
C PRO A 50 63.64 -14.03 13.25
N ARG A 51 62.54 -14.80 13.11
CA ARG A 51 62.18 -16.24 13.46
C ARG A 51 63.17 -17.18 14.22
N PRO A 52 62.80 -18.41 14.71
CA PRO A 52 61.52 -19.01 15.17
C PRO A 52 61.61 -20.01 16.41
N ILE A 53 60.47 -20.64 16.80
CA ILE A 53 60.26 -21.99 17.46
C ILE A 53 60.13 -22.14 19.01
N THR A 54 59.01 -22.78 19.40
CA THR A 54 58.65 -23.66 20.57
C THR A 54 58.42 -23.17 22.02
N ALA A 55 57.18 -23.44 22.47
CA ALA A 55 56.75 -24.28 23.60
C ALA A 55 57.08 -23.95 25.08
N ASP A 56 55.99 -23.61 25.77
CA ASP A 56 55.46 -24.17 27.03
C ASP A 56 55.94 -23.69 28.42
N ARG A 57 54.91 -23.49 29.26
CA ARG A 57 54.81 -23.52 30.74
C ARG A 57 55.29 -22.37 31.63
N HIS A 58 54.24 -21.71 32.14
CA HIS A 58 53.95 -21.42 33.56
C HIS A 58 54.86 -20.48 34.36
N ARG A 59 54.29 -19.32 34.75
CA ARG A 59 53.67 -19.13 36.07
C ARG A 59 52.82 -17.85 36.16
N HIS A 60 51.63 -18.04 36.75
CA HIS A 60 50.81 -17.11 37.53
C HIS A 60 50.38 -15.74 36.96
N HIS A 61 49.07 -15.61 36.73
CA HIS A 61 48.25 -14.68 37.53
C HIS A 61 46.81 -15.21 37.63
N SER A 62 46.42 -15.55 38.86
CA SER A 62 45.07 -15.92 39.28
C SER A 62 44.52 -14.78 40.12
N ALA A 63 43.28 -14.34 39.87
CA ALA A 63 42.32 -13.82 40.85
C ALA A 63 41.27 -12.88 40.20
N VAL A 64 40.47 -13.37 39.24
CA VAL A 64 39.12 -12.81 38.95
C VAL A 64 38.24 -13.93 38.38
N SER A 65 37.90 -14.95 39.19
CA SER A 65 36.85 -15.91 38.79
C SER A 65 36.01 -16.48 39.94
N THR A 66 36.10 -15.94 41.15
CA THR A 66 35.47 -16.54 42.35
C THR A 66 34.35 -15.68 42.98
N ALA A 67 33.63 -14.90 42.17
CA ALA A 67 32.41 -14.21 42.61
C ALA A 67 31.15 -14.54 41.77
N ALA A 68 31.30 -15.07 40.56
CA ALA A 68 30.19 -15.35 39.65
C ALA A 68 29.52 -16.71 39.88
N GLU A 69 30.16 -17.65 40.57
CA GLU A 69 29.64 -19.00 40.82
C GLU A 69 28.79 -19.14 42.10
N TRP A 70 28.69 -18.08 42.91
CA TRP A 70 27.88 -18.12 44.14
C TRP A 70 26.42 -17.67 43.93
N LEU A 71 26.13 -16.86 42.90
CA LEU A 71 24.77 -16.35 42.63
C LEU A 71 23.89 -17.28 41.77
N THR A 72 24.46 -18.25 41.07
CA THR A 72 23.71 -19.16 40.18
C THR A 72 23.19 -20.42 40.89
N GLY A 73 23.52 -20.63 42.17
CA GLY A 73 23.22 -21.88 42.89
C GLY A 73 21.96 -21.93 43.75
N HIS A 74 21.37 -20.80 44.17
CA HIS A 74 20.35 -20.81 45.25
C HIS A 74 18.92 -20.37 44.88
N ILE A 75 18.66 -19.89 43.66
CA ILE A 75 17.29 -19.56 43.19
C ILE A 75 16.78 -20.64 42.24
N ARG A 76 16.78 -21.91 42.70
CA ARG A 76 16.22 -23.04 41.93
C ARG A 76 15.45 -24.07 42.78
N ARG A 77 15.00 -23.70 43.98
CA ARG A 77 14.38 -24.65 44.92
C ARG A 77 12.96 -24.39 45.42
N PHE A 78 12.24 -23.35 44.96
CA PHE A 78 10.82 -23.25 45.27
C PHE A 78 10.01 -22.80 44.05
N LEU A 79 8.95 -23.58 43.77
CA LEU A 79 7.89 -23.41 42.78
C LEU A 79 8.27 -23.73 41.32
N ILE A 80 7.93 -24.96 40.87
CA ILE A 80 7.25 -25.32 39.59
C ILE A 80 7.15 -26.87 39.54
N PRO A 81 5.97 -27.47 39.28
CA PRO A 81 5.81 -28.93 39.17
C PRO A 81 6.44 -29.46 37.87
N ARG A 82 7.11 -30.61 37.96
CA ARG A 82 7.66 -31.34 36.81
C ARG A 82 6.55 -31.98 35.97
N CYS A 83 6.24 -31.42 34.80
CA CYS A 83 5.67 -32.17 33.68
C CYS A 83 6.77 -32.42 32.65
N GLY A 84 7.18 -33.68 32.49
CA GLY A 84 8.18 -34.07 31.50
C GLY A 84 7.61 -34.01 30.09
N VAL A 85 8.11 -33.09 29.27
CA VAL A 85 7.87 -33.07 27.83
C VAL A 85 9.06 -33.73 27.14
N ARG A 86 8.85 -34.93 26.59
CA ARG A 86 9.78 -35.54 25.63
C ARG A 86 9.81 -34.68 24.37
N SER A 87 11.00 -34.44 23.83
CA SER A 87 11.21 -33.86 22.51
C SER A 87 10.44 -34.67 21.45
N PRO A 88 9.61 -34.04 20.59
CA PRO A 88 8.87 -34.79 19.59
C PRO A 88 9.82 -35.18 18.46
N SER A 89 9.72 -36.43 18.00
CA SER A 89 10.42 -36.88 16.79
C SER A 89 9.95 -36.10 15.55
N LEU A 90 10.75 -36.07 14.48
CA LEU A 90 10.41 -35.46 13.18
C LEU A 90 9.05 -35.91 12.62
N LYS A 91 8.52 -37.07 13.02
CA LYS A 91 7.16 -37.52 12.69
C LYS A 91 6.06 -36.78 13.45
N SER A 92 6.32 -36.31 14.68
CA SER A 92 5.38 -35.53 15.50
C SER A 92 5.32 -34.04 15.13
N ILE A 93 6.36 -33.51 14.47
CA ILE A 93 6.32 -32.15 13.90
C ILE A 93 5.42 -32.10 12.65
N ARG A 94 5.34 -33.20 11.89
CA ARG A 94 4.43 -33.34 10.74
C ARG A 94 2.94 -33.39 11.13
N THR A 95 2.59 -33.73 12.38
CA THR A 95 1.19 -33.97 12.78
C THR A 95 0.53 -32.81 13.53
N ARG A 96 1.26 -31.75 13.93
CA ARG A 96 0.69 -30.59 14.65
C ARG A 96 0.57 -29.29 13.83
N TYR A 97 0.99 -29.31 12.56
CA TYR A 97 0.88 -28.17 11.63
C TYR A 97 0.24 -28.57 10.29
N ARG A 98 -0.89 -29.27 10.34
CA ARG A 98 -1.82 -29.33 9.19
C ARG A 98 -3.07 -28.52 9.53
N LYS A 99 -2.90 -27.24 9.91
CA LYS A 99 -3.99 -26.28 9.74
C LYS A 99 -4.17 -26.20 8.22
N MET A 100 -5.15 -26.90 7.68
CA MET A 100 -5.34 -26.94 6.24
C MET A 100 -5.56 -25.50 5.75
N HIS A 101 -4.71 -25.02 4.84
CA HIS A 101 -4.85 -23.68 4.26
C HIS A 101 -6.27 -23.46 3.73
N HIS A 102 -6.78 -22.27 3.97
CA HIS A 102 -7.99 -21.82 3.31
C HIS A 102 -7.66 -21.59 1.82
N PRO A 103 -8.55 -21.89 0.86
CA PRO A 103 -8.23 -21.79 -0.58
C PRO A 103 -7.74 -20.40 -1.02
N LEU A 104 -8.20 -19.34 -0.33
CA LEU A 104 -7.82 -17.94 -0.57
C LEU A 104 -6.66 -17.44 0.31
N ASP A 105 -6.08 -18.28 1.17
CA ASP A 105 -4.89 -17.86 1.92
C ASP A 105 -3.73 -17.63 0.93
N PRO A 106 -2.95 -16.55 1.08
CA PRO A 106 -1.71 -16.35 0.32
C PRO A 106 -0.76 -17.55 0.42
N LEU A 107 0.16 -17.67 -0.54
CA LEU A 107 1.12 -18.78 -0.55
C LEU A 107 2.02 -18.75 0.69
N SER A 108 2.20 -19.91 1.29
CA SER A 108 3.17 -20.10 2.37
C SER A 108 4.62 -20.16 1.82
N PRO A 109 5.64 -19.93 2.66
CA PRO A 109 7.03 -20.10 2.26
C PRO A 109 7.34 -21.49 1.68
N ALA A 110 6.71 -22.53 2.24
CA ALA A 110 6.88 -23.90 1.76
C ALA A 110 6.27 -24.11 0.36
N GLU A 111 5.10 -23.52 0.10
CA GLU A 111 4.47 -23.59 -1.22
C GLU A 111 5.30 -22.86 -2.28
N ILE A 112 5.84 -21.68 -1.95
CA ILE A 112 6.75 -20.93 -2.83
C ILE A 112 8.00 -21.78 -3.17
N ALA A 113 8.60 -22.42 -2.17
CA ALA A 113 9.77 -23.28 -2.38
C ALA A 113 9.46 -24.50 -3.26
N VAL A 114 8.27 -25.10 -3.11
CA VAL A 114 7.80 -26.22 -3.96
C VAL A 114 7.66 -25.77 -5.41
N VAL A 115 7.02 -24.63 -5.67
CA VAL A 115 6.88 -24.07 -7.03
C VAL A 115 8.24 -23.82 -7.65
N ALA A 116 9.12 -23.13 -6.92
CA ALA A 116 10.46 -22.83 -7.41
C ALA A 116 11.25 -24.10 -7.77
N THR A 117 11.15 -25.15 -6.93
CA THR A 117 11.83 -26.43 -7.17
C THR A 117 11.29 -27.14 -8.40
N LEU A 118 9.97 -27.21 -8.56
CA LEU A 118 9.34 -27.87 -9.71
C LEU A 118 9.65 -27.15 -11.03
N VAL A 119 9.59 -25.82 -11.04
CA VAL A 119 9.93 -25.04 -12.23
C VAL A 119 11.42 -25.19 -12.55
N LYS A 120 12.33 -24.98 -11.59
CA LYS A 120 13.78 -25.15 -11.84
C LYS A 120 14.14 -26.54 -12.36
N SER A 121 13.51 -27.58 -11.83
CA SER A 121 13.75 -28.97 -12.28
C SER A 121 13.27 -29.25 -13.71
N SER A 122 12.35 -28.43 -14.22
CA SER A 122 11.83 -28.56 -15.60
C SER A 122 12.61 -27.74 -16.63
N GLN A 123 13.54 -26.89 -16.18
CA GLN A 123 14.27 -25.94 -17.02
C GLN A 123 15.78 -26.27 -16.99
N PRO A 124 16.58 -25.76 -17.95
CA PRO A 124 18.02 -25.92 -17.89
C PRO A 124 18.61 -25.40 -16.57
N GLU A 125 19.64 -26.08 -16.05
CA GLU A 125 20.24 -25.74 -14.76
C GLU A 125 20.72 -24.28 -14.74
N GLY A 126 20.36 -23.55 -13.69
CA GLY A 126 20.73 -22.15 -13.54
C GLY A 126 20.01 -21.16 -14.46
N ALA A 127 19.16 -21.62 -15.39
CA ALA A 127 18.53 -20.73 -16.37
C ALA A 127 17.42 -19.86 -15.78
N VAL A 128 16.75 -20.24 -14.69
CA VAL A 128 15.53 -19.57 -14.24
C VAL A 128 15.83 -18.27 -13.47
N HIS A 129 15.21 -17.18 -13.92
CA HIS A 129 15.08 -15.90 -13.19
C HIS A 129 13.59 -15.63 -12.94
N PHE A 130 13.14 -15.88 -11.72
CA PHE A 130 11.75 -15.67 -11.33
C PHE A 130 11.40 -14.18 -11.33
N LYS A 131 10.20 -13.86 -11.80
CA LYS A 131 9.60 -12.54 -11.66
C LYS A 131 8.64 -12.52 -10.48
N ASN A 132 7.81 -13.55 -10.37
CA ASN A 132 6.92 -13.76 -9.23
C ASN A 132 6.59 -15.25 -9.07
N ILE A 133 6.14 -15.63 -7.88
CA ILE A 133 5.43 -16.87 -7.59
C ILE A 133 4.20 -16.46 -6.78
N THR A 134 3.00 -16.69 -7.31
CA THR A 134 1.76 -16.19 -6.72
C THR A 134 0.65 -17.22 -6.74
N LEU A 135 -0.30 -17.10 -5.81
CA LEU A 135 -1.50 -17.92 -5.78
C LEU A 135 -2.31 -17.66 -7.06
N VAL A 136 -2.82 -18.73 -7.68
CA VAL A 136 -3.93 -18.63 -8.61
C VAL A 136 -5.19 -18.79 -7.78
N GLU A 137 -5.96 -17.70 -7.63
CA GLU A 137 -7.25 -17.77 -6.93
C GLU A 137 -8.12 -18.84 -7.62
N PRO A 138 -8.74 -19.77 -6.86
CA PRO A 138 -9.52 -20.83 -7.47
C PRO A 138 -10.75 -20.26 -8.19
N PRO A 139 -11.27 -20.95 -9.23
CA PRO A 139 -12.43 -20.51 -9.99
C PRO A 139 -13.57 -20.04 -9.08
N LYS A 140 -14.16 -18.87 -9.35
CA LYS A 140 -15.19 -18.28 -8.48
C LYS A 140 -16.32 -19.28 -8.21
N SER A 141 -16.77 -20.02 -9.22
CA SER A 141 -17.82 -21.04 -9.06
C SER A 141 -17.49 -22.15 -8.04
N GLU A 142 -16.22 -22.55 -7.91
CA GLU A 142 -15.76 -23.50 -6.89
C GLU A 142 -15.64 -22.81 -5.53
N THR A 143 -15.05 -21.62 -5.51
CA THR A 143 -14.86 -20.81 -4.30
C THR A 143 -16.19 -20.44 -3.65
N ARG A 144 -17.19 -19.99 -4.43
CA ARG A 144 -18.54 -19.66 -3.94
C ARG A 144 -19.20 -20.86 -3.25
N ARG A 145 -19.10 -22.07 -3.82
CA ARG A 145 -19.61 -23.30 -3.21
C ARG A 145 -18.90 -23.62 -1.90
N PHE A 146 -17.57 -23.49 -1.87
CA PHE A 146 -16.77 -23.69 -0.66
C PHE A 146 -17.14 -22.69 0.45
N LEU A 147 -17.20 -21.40 0.13
CA LEU A 147 -17.53 -20.33 1.08
C LEU A 147 -18.95 -20.46 1.63
N ALA A 148 -19.93 -20.81 0.79
CA ALA A 148 -21.30 -21.03 1.23
C ALA A 148 -21.41 -22.19 2.25
N ALA A 149 -20.63 -23.26 2.06
CA ALA A 149 -20.55 -24.36 3.02
C ALA A 149 -19.81 -23.95 4.30
N GLU A 150 -18.70 -23.21 4.16
CA GLU A 150 -17.92 -22.68 5.28
C GLU A 150 -18.75 -21.76 6.18
N ARG A 151 -19.51 -20.80 5.62
CA ARG A 151 -20.37 -19.89 6.39
C ARG A 151 -21.45 -20.62 7.18
N LYS A 152 -21.86 -21.81 6.74
CA LYS A 152 -22.80 -22.70 7.45
C LYS A 152 -22.13 -23.60 8.49
N GLY A 153 -20.82 -23.50 8.68
CA GLY A 153 -20.05 -24.33 9.60
C GLY A 153 -19.89 -25.79 9.14
N ALA A 154 -20.08 -26.08 7.84
CA ALA A 154 -19.97 -27.44 7.34
C ALA A 154 -18.50 -27.92 7.36
N THR A 155 -18.24 -29.02 8.07
CA THR A 155 -16.93 -29.68 8.10
C THR A 155 -16.86 -30.73 6.99
N GLY A 156 -16.00 -30.53 5.98
CA GLY A 156 -15.78 -31.50 4.90
C GLY A 156 -16.28 -31.08 3.52
N SER A 157 -16.52 -29.79 3.28
CA SER A 157 -16.73 -29.27 1.93
C SER A 157 -15.54 -29.57 1.02
N VAL A 158 -15.82 -29.88 -0.25
CA VAL A 158 -14.77 -30.09 -1.26
C VAL A 158 -14.01 -28.79 -1.43
N LYS A 159 -12.70 -28.83 -1.12
CA LYS A 159 -11.81 -27.69 -1.29
C LYS A 159 -11.45 -27.55 -2.78
N PRO A 160 -11.52 -26.33 -3.34
CA PRO A 160 -10.95 -26.06 -4.66
C PRO A 160 -9.47 -26.43 -4.68
N THR A 161 -8.99 -26.91 -5.83
CA THR A 161 -7.57 -27.26 -6.01
C THR A 161 -6.70 -26.01 -5.82
N ARG A 162 -5.67 -26.14 -4.98
CA ARG A 162 -4.74 -25.04 -4.71
C ARG A 162 -3.66 -25.00 -5.79
N ARG A 163 -3.59 -23.88 -6.52
CA ARG A 163 -2.64 -23.66 -7.61
C ARG A 163 -1.79 -22.42 -7.39
N ALA A 164 -0.59 -22.44 -7.95
CA ALA A 164 0.27 -21.27 -8.04
C ALA A 164 0.66 -21.04 -9.50
N SER A 165 0.86 -19.78 -9.86
CA SER A 165 1.43 -19.38 -11.14
C SER A 165 2.75 -18.66 -10.92
N THR A 166 3.62 -18.73 -11.90
CA THR A 166 4.89 -18.04 -11.86
C THR A 166 5.28 -17.55 -13.24
N LEU A 167 5.70 -16.29 -13.30
CA LEU A 167 6.34 -15.69 -14.45
C LEU A 167 7.86 -15.76 -14.26
N PHE A 168 8.61 -16.19 -15.26
CA PHE A 168 10.08 -16.25 -15.20
C PHE A 168 10.74 -16.07 -16.56
N TYR A 169 11.95 -15.53 -16.56
CA TYR A 169 12.83 -15.51 -17.73
C TYR A 169 13.81 -16.67 -17.71
N HIS A 170 14.30 -17.04 -18.89
CA HIS A 170 15.66 -17.58 -18.97
C HIS A 170 16.67 -16.45 -18.82
N ARG A 171 17.64 -16.61 -17.91
CA ARG A 171 18.62 -15.59 -17.56
C ARG A 171 19.33 -15.07 -18.81
N ARG A 172 19.40 -13.74 -18.93
CA ARG A 172 20.07 -13.04 -20.04
C ARG A 172 19.50 -13.35 -21.42
N THR A 173 18.25 -13.81 -21.51
CA THR A 173 17.50 -13.88 -22.77
C THR A 173 16.21 -13.08 -22.67
N VAL A 174 15.52 -12.94 -23.79
CA VAL A 174 14.18 -12.34 -23.86
C VAL A 174 13.07 -13.38 -23.64
N ASP A 175 13.42 -14.65 -23.41
CA ASP A 175 12.46 -15.76 -23.33
C ASP A 175 11.72 -15.72 -21.99
N LEU A 176 10.49 -15.22 -22.05
CA LEU A 176 9.57 -15.13 -20.92
C LEU A 176 8.63 -16.33 -20.91
N PHE A 177 8.41 -16.91 -19.74
CA PHE A 177 7.56 -18.08 -19.56
C PHE A 177 6.55 -17.87 -18.43
N LEU A 178 5.35 -18.39 -18.63
CA LEU A 178 4.32 -18.54 -17.62
C LEU A 178 4.15 -20.01 -17.27
N ALA A 179 4.23 -20.36 -15.98
CA ALA A 179 4.00 -21.72 -15.51
C ALA A 179 2.90 -21.78 -14.46
N THR A 180 2.18 -22.90 -14.43
CA THR A 180 1.15 -23.21 -13.44
C THR A 180 1.51 -24.51 -12.73
N VAL A 181 1.44 -24.49 -11.40
CA VAL A 181 1.77 -25.61 -10.52
C VAL A 181 0.55 -25.96 -9.67
N ASN A 182 0.21 -27.24 -9.65
CA ASN A 182 -0.75 -27.81 -8.72
C ASN A 182 -0.04 -28.14 -7.41
N LEU A 183 -0.37 -27.42 -6.35
CA LEU A 183 0.30 -27.57 -5.05
C LEU A 183 -0.16 -28.83 -4.33
N ASP A 184 -1.44 -29.19 -4.46
CA ASP A 184 -2.02 -30.38 -3.83
C ASP A 184 -1.40 -31.67 -4.41
N ALA A 185 -1.18 -31.70 -5.73
CA ALA A 185 -0.52 -32.80 -6.43
C ALA A 185 1.01 -32.65 -6.49
N SER A 186 1.56 -31.52 -6.04
CA SER A 186 2.98 -31.16 -6.16
C SER A 186 3.53 -31.39 -7.58
N ARG A 187 2.80 -30.92 -8.60
CA ARG A 187 3.08 -31.19 -10.01
C ARG A 187 3.00 -29.92 -10.84
N LEU A 188 3.96 -29.76 -11.74
CA LEU A 188 3.91 -28.76 -12.81
C LEU A 188 2.82 -29.14 -13.83
N GLU A 189 1.80 -28.31 -13.99
CA GLU A 189 0.69 -28.56 -14.92
C GLU A 189 0.98 -28.01 -16.31
N GLN A 190 1.56 -26.82 -16.39
CA GLN A 190 1.82 -26.14 -17.67
C GLN A 190 3.06 -25.25 -17.57
N VAL A 191 3.79 -25.16 -18.68
CA VAL A 191 4.80 -24.12 -18.95
C VAL A 191 4.58 -23.63 -20.37
N GLU A 192 4.33 -22.34 -20.52
CA GLU A 192 4.07 -21.67 -21.80
C GLU A 192 5.15 -20.61 -22.02
N LYS A 193 5.81 -20.63 -23.18
CA LYS A 193 6.64 -19.51 -23.63
C LYS A 193 5.72 -18.40 -24.14
N LEU A 194 5.84 -17.21 -23.57
CA LEU A 194 5.07 -16.04 -23.98
C LEU A 194 5.68 -15.38 -25.22
N ASP A 195 4.85 -14.65 -25.95
CA ASP A 195 5.28 -13.82 -27.08
C ASP A 195 6.30 -12.76 -26.65
N GLU A 196 7.29 -12.49 -27.50
CA GLU A 196 8.39 -11.55 -27.21
C GLU A 196 7.93 -10.10 -26.99
N LYS A 197 6.70 -9.75 -27.39
CA LYS A 197 6.10 -8.45 -27.08
C LYS A 197 5.78 -8.26 -25.60
N TYR A 198 5.63 -9.34 -24.83
CA TYR A 198 5.33 -9.26 -23.41
C TYR A 198 6.62 -9.14 -22.59
N HIS A 199 6.60 -8.22 -21.62
CA HIS A 199 7.69 -8.06 -20.67
C HIS A 199 7.20 -8.28 -19.25
N GLY A 200 8.03 -8.92 -18.43
CA GLY A 200 7.83 -8.98 -17.00
C GLY A 200 8.06 -7.61 -16.35
N HIS A 201 7.36 -7.37 -15.25
CA HIS A 201 7.58 -6.24 -14.33
C HIS A 201 9.06 -6.12 -13.92
N ALA A 202 9.53 -4.97 -13.45
CA ALA A 202 10.89 -4.86 -12.93
C ALA A 202 10.97 -5.47 -11.53
N ASP A 203 11.87 -6.44 -11.31
CA ASP A 203 12.12 -6.96 -9.95
C ASP A 203 13.29 -6.21 -9.30
N MET A 204 13.40 -6.33 -7.98
CA MET A 204 14.39 -5.58 -7.21
C MET A 204 15.84 -5.95 -7.56
N ASP A 205 16.12 -7.21 -7.91
CA ASP A 205 17.48 -7.62 -8.26
C ASP A 205 17.87 -6.99 -9.61
N GLU A 206 16.96 -7.01 -10.58
CA GLU A 206 17.15 -6.33 -11.87
C GLU A 206 17.33 -4.81 -11.72
N VAL A 207 16.52 -4.18 -10.88
CA VAL A 207 16.59 -2.73 -10.59
C VAL A 207 17.97 -2.37 -10.02
N ILE A 208 18.45 -3.14 -9.04
CA ILE A 208 19.77 -2.93 -8.42
C ILE A 208 20.89 -3.14 -9.45
N GLU A 209 20.82 -4.21 -10.24
CA GLU A 209 21.82 -4.51 -11.27
C GLU A 209 21.89 -3.42 -12.34
N VAL A 210 20.75 -2.91 -12.81
CA VAL A 210 20.69 -1.82 -13.79
C VAL A 210 21.24 -0.52 -13.20
N ARG A 211 20.84 -0.16 -11.97
CA ARG A 211 21.37 1.01 -11.25
C ARG A 211 22.89 0.96 -11.17
N ASP A 212 23.43 -0.17 -10.73
CA ASP A 212 24.88 -0.34 -10.53
C ASP A 212 25.62 -0.37 -11.87
N THR A 213 24.99 -0.89 -12.93
CA THR A 213 25.53 -0.85 -14.29
C THR A 213 25.64 0.58 -14.79
N CYS A 214 24.57 1.37 -14.62
CA CYS A 214 24.53 2.79 -14.99
C CYS A 214 25.64 3.58 -14.29
N LEU A 215 25.70 3.51 -12.95
CA LEU A 215 26.66 4.31 -12.15
C LEU A 215 28.13 3.87 -12.34
N ARG A 216 28.37 2.62 -12.74
CA ARG A 216 29.74 2.13 -13.02
C ARG A 216 30.20 2.38 -14.46
N HIS A 217 29.29 2.66 -15.39
CA HIS A 217 29.62 2.76 -16.80
C HIS A 217 30.57 3.94 -17.09
N PRO A 218 31.72 3.73 -17.79
CA PRO A 218 32.70 4.78 -18.03
C PRO A 218 32.16 6.03 -18.74
N ALA A 219 31.29 5.86 -19.74
CA ALA A 219 30.68 6.99 -20.44
C ALA A 219 29.73 7.81 -19.55
N VAL A 220 29.04 7.16 -18.60
CA VAL A 220 28.15 7.85 -17.65
C VAL A 220 28.99 8.62 -16.63
N LYS A 221 30.05 8.01 -16.10
CA LYS A 221 31.03 8.68 -15.23
C LYS A 221 31.65 9.91 -15.90
N ALA A 222 32.10 9.76 -17.15
CA ALA A 222 32.64 10.90 -17.91
C ALA A 222 31.62 12.03 -18.09
N ARG A 223 30.32 11.71 -18.18
CA ARG A 223 29.29 12.77 -18.20
C ARG A 223 29.11 13.41 -16.83
N ILE A 224 29.07 12.62 -15.76
CA ILE A 224 29.01 13.11 -14.38
C ILE A 224 30.20 14.06 -14.09
N ASP A 225 31.42 13.65 -14.45
CA ASP A 225 32.63 14.45 -14.25
C ASP A 225 32.55 15.80 -14.99
N ARG A 226 32.05 15.81 -16.23
CA ARG A 226 31.80 17.04 -17.01
C ARG A 226 30.73 17.95 -16.38
N TYR A 227 29.90 17.46 -15.44
CA TYR A 227 28.87 18.28 -14.79
C TYR A 227 29.45 19.12 -13.64
N GLU A 228 30.66 18.80 -13.18
CA GLU A 228 31.39 19.53 -12.14
C GLU A 228 30.61 19.64 -10.82
N LEU A 229 30.08 18.49 -10.35
CA LEU A 229 29.49 18.39 -9.02
C LEU A 229 30.54 18.68 -7.92
N PRO A 230 30.14 19.25 -6.77
CA PRO A 230 31.05 19.45 -5.65
C PRO A 230 31.56 18.10 -5.10
N ASP A 231 32.79 18.07 -4.58
CA ASP A 231 33.46 16.84 -4.11
C ASP A 231 32.69 16.08 -3.02
N ASN A 232 31.86 16.77 -2.24
CA ASN A 232 31.04 16.16 -1.21
C ASN A 232 29.73 15.54 -1.73
N PHE A 233 29.40 15.67 -3.02
CA PHE A 233 28.18 15.12 -3.59
C PHE A 233 28.39 13.70 -4.11
N THR A 234 27.35 12.87 -3.97
CA THR A 234 27.28 11.55 -4.61
C THR A 234 26.08 11.47 -5.54
N VAL A 235 26.28 10.83 -6.70
CA VAL A 235 25.22 10.61 -7.67
C VAL A 235 24.38 9.40 -7.27
N VAL A 236 23.07 9.60 -7.31
CA VAL A 236 22.03 8.58 -7.10
C VAL A 236 21.34 8.33 -8.44
N CYS A 237 20.95 7.08 -8.68
CA CYS A 237 20.26 6.66 -9.90
C CYS A 237 18.91 6.04 -9.54
N ASP A 238 17.84 6.66 -10.04
CA ASP A 238 16.51 6.09 -10.03
C ASP A 238 16.24 5.40 -11.36
N THR A 239 16.10 4.08 -11.33
CA THR A 239 15.76 3.30 -12.52
C THR A 239 14.25 3.31 -12.72
N TRP A 240 13.80 3.94 -13.80
CA TRP A 240 12.39 4.02 -14.16
C TRP A 240 12.03 2.97 -15.22
N PRO A 241 10.80 2.43 -15.17
CA PRO A 241 10.19 1.78 -16.32
C PRO A 241 10.30 2.68 -17.56
N TYR A 242 10.74 2.11 -18.68
CA TYR A 242 11.04 2.88 -19.89
C TYR A 242 9.82 3.60 -20.48
N GLY A 243 8.61 3.09 -20.24
CA GLY A 243 7.39 3.59 -20.87
C GLY A 243 7.27 3.13 -22.32
N ARG A 244 6.56 3.90 -23.15
CA ARG A 244 6.36 3.58 -24.58
C ARG A 244 6.15 4.87 -25.37
N ASP A 245 6.85 5.00 -26.48
CA ASP A 245 6.74 6.12 -27.43
C ASP A 245 6.80 5.70 -28.91
N THR A 246 6.92 4.40 -29.19
CA THR A 246 6.99 3.85 -30.55
C THR A 246 6.27 2.51 -30.68
N GLY A 247 5.74 2.22 -31.88
CA GLY A 247 5.14 0.92 -32.22
C GLY A 247 6.18 -0.16 -32.58
N GLY A 248 7.43 0.23 -32.85
CA GLY A 248 8.49 -0.70 -33.22
C GLY A 248 8.86 -1.69 -32.12
N LYS A 249 9.48 -2.82 -32.48
CA LYS A 249 10.01 -3.77 -31.51
C LYS A 249 11.08 -3.09 -30.65
N LEU A 250 10.88 -3.12 -29.33
CA LEU A 250 11.82 -2.56 -28.36
C LEU A 250 12.51 -3.67 -27.60
N ARG A 251 13.76 -3.40 -27.20
CA ARG A 251 14.43 -4.15 -26.15
C ARG A 251 13.72 -3.88 -24.82
N ARG A 252 13.97 -4.69 -23.79
CA ARG A 252 13.48 -4.42 -22.44
C ARG A 252 14.43 -3.43 -21.77
N LEU A 253 14.02 -2.18 -21.65
CA LEU A 253 14.87 -1.05 -21.29
C LEU A 253 14.47 -0.46 -19.94
N ALA A 254 15.43 0.18 -19.26
CA ALA A 254 15.21 1.11 -18.17
C ALA A 254 15.66 2.51 -18.59
N GLN A 255 14.96 3.54 -18.13
CA GLN A 255 15.44 4.92 -18.17
C GLN A 255 16.03 5.26 -16.79
N CYS A 256 17.30 5.65 -16.72
CA CYS A 256 17.98 5.98 -15.48
C CYS A 256 17.97 7.49 -15.25
N PHE A 257 17.08 8.00 -14.40
CA PHE A 257 17.10 9.40 -13.99
C PHE A 257 18.16 9.57 -12.90
N LEU A 258 19.11 10.48 -13.13
CA LEU A 258 20.22 10.72 -12.24
C LEU A 258 19.97 11.95 -11.39
N TYR A 259 20.36 11.85 -10.13
CA TYR A 259 20.27 12.89 -9.13
C TYR A 259 21.60 12.97 -8.38
N ALA A 260 21.84 14.04 -7.63
CA ALA A 260 22.95 14.12 -6.70
C ALA A 260 22.47 14.51 -5.30
N LYS A 261 23.20 14.12 -4.27
CA LYS A 261 22.95 14.55 -2.90
C LYS A 261 24.24 14.82 -2.15
N ASP A 262 24.17 15.64 -1.12
CA ASP A 262 25.28 15.82 -0.20
C ASP A 262 25.53 14.52 0.58
N SER A 263 26.76 14.03 0.53
CA SER A 263 27.18 12.78 1.16
C SER A 263 27.52 12.97 2.64
N SER A 264 27.52 14.21 3.13
CA SER A 264 27.71 14.52 4.55
C SER A 264 26.61 13.94 5.43
N HIS A 265 25.41 13.71 4.88
CA HIS A 265 24.28 13.13 5.61
C HIS A 265 23.51 12.09 4.76
N PRO A 266 23.26 10.87 5.26
CA PRO A 266 22.62 9.81 4.48
C PRO A 266 21.19 10.15 4.03
N GLY A 267 20.48 10.96 4.83
CA GLY A 267 19.13 11.46 4.56
C GLY A 267 19.06 12.74 3.71
N SER A 268 20.15 13.17 3.08
CA SER A 268 20.09 14.31 2.14
C SER A 268 19.20 14.00 0.93
N ASN A 269 18.44 15.01 0.51
CA ASN A 269 17.44 14.94 -0.54
C ASN A 269 18.08 14.93 -1.94
N SER A 270 18.18 13.74 -2.54
CA SER A 270 18.67 13.61 -3.91
C SER A 270 17.80 14.30 -4.94
N TYR A 271 16.48 14.34 -4.73
CA TYR A 271 15.54 14.96 -5.67
C TYR A 271 15.71 16.48 -5.78
N ASP A 272 16.54 17.09 -4.95
CA ASP A 272 16.86 18.52 -5.00
C ASP A 272 17.98 18.84 -6.01
N ASN A 273 18.66 17.83 -6.56
CA ASN A 273 19.72 18.05 -7.57
C ASN A 273 19.56 17.07 -8.75
N PRO A 274 18.53 17.20 -9.59
CA PRO A 274 18.40 16.40 -10.81
C PRO A 274 19.50 16.73 -11.83
N LEU A 275 20.11 15.72 -12.44
CA LEU A 275 21.15 15.89 -13.46
C LEU A 275 20.53 16.08 -14.86
N PRO A 276 21.15 16.87 -15.76
CA PRO A 276 20.57 17.23 -17.07
C PRO A 276 20.75 16.16 -18.16
N PHE A 277 20.92 14.90 -17.79
CA PHE A 277 21.06 13.77 -18.72
C PHE A 277 20.58 12.47 -18.07
N SER A 278 20.17 11.51 -18.89
CA SER A 278 19.57 10.26 -18.43
C SER A 278 20.03 9.07 -19.30
N PRO A 279 20.84 8.15 -18.73
CA PRO A 279 21.23 6.91 -19.40
C PRO A 279 20.07 5.95 -19.65
N ILE A 280 20.18 5.13 -20.69
CA ILE A 280 19.25 4.03 -20.99
C ILE A 280 20.03 2.72 -20.92
N ILE A 281 19.56 1.77 -20.12
CA ILE A 281 20.19 0.46 -19.93
C ILE A 281 19.25 -0.64 -20.39
N ASP A 282 19.82 -1.67 -21.02
CA ASP A 282 19.11 -2.89 -21.40
C ASP A 282 19.03 -3.89 -20.23
N TYR A 283 17.83 -4.36 -19.88
CA TYR A 283 17.62 -5.35 -18.82
C TYR A 283 18.15 -6.75 -19.17
N VAL A 284 18.36 -7.06 -20.44
CA VAL A 284 18.80 -8.39 -20.87
C VAL A 284 20.31 -8.40 -21.02
N THR A 285 20.86 -7.48 -21.82
CA THR A 285 22.30 -7.45 -22.13
C THR A 285 23.13 -6.74 -21.07
N ARG A 286 22.50 -5.92 -20.20
CA ARG A 286 23.16 -5.02 -19.24
C ARG A 286 24.08 -4.00 -19.94
N GLU A 287 23.78 -3.65 -21.18
CA GLU A 287 24.54 -2.66 -21.94
C GLU A 287 23.95 -1.26 -21.79
N LEU A 288 24.83 -0.26 -21.82
CA LEU A 288 24.42 1.12 -22.04
C LEU A 288 23.97 1.27 -23.50
N VAL A 289 22.71 1.64 -23.68
CA VAL A 289 22.09 1.86 -24.99
C VAL A 289 22.35 3.26 -25.50
N ASP A 290 22.13 4.25 -24.65
CA ASP A 290 22.25 5.66 -24.98
C ASP A 290 22.38 6.51 -23.70
N ILE A 291 22.83 7.76 -23.83
CA ILE A 291 22.76 8.79 -22.78
C ILE A 291 22.02 9.98 -23.39
N MET A 292 20.77 10.18 -22.97
CA MET A 292 19.96 11.27 -23.48
C MET A 292 20.17 12.54 -22.67
N ASP A 293 20.50 13.65 -23.33
CA ASP A 293 20.43 14.96 -22.69
C ASP A 293 18.97 15.34 -22.43
N LEU A 294 18.75 16.04 -21.31
CA LEU A 294 17.43 16.44 -20.87
C LEU A 294 17.19 17.93 -21.19
N PRO A 295 16.02 18.31 -21.73
CA PRO A 295 15.72 19.71 -22.00
C PRO A 295 15.43 20.45 -20.69
N ILE A 296 16.23 21.49 -20.41
CA ILE A 296 16.12 22.29 -19.18
C ILE A 296 15.52 23.67 -19.40
N GLY A 297 15.35 24.10 -20.66
CA GLY A 297 14.76 25.39 -21.02
C GLY A 297 13.23 25.36 -21.03
N SER A 298 12.60 26.41 -21.56
CA SER A 298 11.13 26.46 -21.74
C SER A 298 10.64 25.72 -22.99
N ASP A 299 11.55 25.22 -23.82
CA ASP A 299 11.30 24.54 -25.09
C ASP A 299 11.95 23.14 -25.13
N HIS A 300 12.02 22.54 -26.32
CA HIS A 300 12.59 21.21 -26.54
C HIS A 300 14.11 21.22 -26.82
N ASN A 301 14.77 22.39 -26.76
CA ASN A 301 16.19 22.48 -27.07
C ASN A 301 17.04 21.83 -25.97
N LEU A 302 18.13 21.19 -26.39
CA LEU A 302 19.07 20.50 -25.52
C LEU A 302 20.26 21.40 -25.20
N SER A 303 20.75 21.30 -23.97
CA SER A 303 21.92 22.05 -23.48
C SER A 303 22.92 21.08 -22.84
N PRO A 304 23.67 20.29 -23.64
CA PRO A 304 24.51 19.19 -23.15
C PRO A 304 25.70 19.64 -22.28
N GLU A 305 26.18 20.87 -22.48
CA GLU A 305 27.38 21.41 -21.83
C GLU A 305 27.09 22.19 -20.53
N VAL A 306 25.91 21.98 -19.92
CA VAL A 306 25.54 22.62 -18.66
C VAL A 306 26.36 22.04 -17.51
N LYS A 307 26.79 22.93 -16.61
CA LYS A 307 27.52 22.65 -15.37
C LYS A 307 26.62 22.84 -14.16
N TYR A 308 27.00 22.24 -13.04
CA TYR A 308 26.30 22.40 -11.77
C TYR A 308 26.24 23.87 -11.36
N ILE A 309 25.05 24.32 -10.95
CA ILE A 309 24.82 25.65 -10.40
C ILE A 309 24.39 25.46 -8.94
N PRO A 310 25.20 25.90 -7.96
CA PRO A 310 24.83 25.80 -6.55
C PRO A 310 23.53 26.55 -6.25
N HIS A 311 22.68 25.95 -5.40
CA HIS A 311 21.48 26.58 -4.88
C HIS A 311 21.27 26.23 -3.39
N PRO A 312 20.45 27.00 -2.67
CA PRO A 312 20.06 26.64 -1.31
C PRO A 312 19.37 25.25 -1.30
N PRO A 313 19.83 24.32 -0.43
CA PRO A 313 19.26 22.98 -0.38
C PRO A 313 17.86 22.99 0.25
N LYS A 314 16.99 22.10 -0.22
CA LYS A 314 15.67 21.81 0.35
C LYS A 314 15.67 20.38 0.88
N GLU A 315 15.90 20.27 2.18
CA GLU A 315 16.02 18.99 2.88
C GLU A 315 14.74 18.62 3.62
N TRP A 316 14.37 17.34 3.64
CA TRP A 316 13.18 16.83 4.34
C TRP A 316 13.54 16.15 5.67
N HIS A 317 14.78 15.67 5.82
CA HIS A 317 15.19 14.94 7.01
C HIS A 317 15.22 15.86 8.24
N HIS A 318 14.76 15.36 9.39
CA HIS A 318 14.67 16.16 10.62
C HIS A 318 15.99 16.75 11.08
N ASP A 319 17.10 16.02 10.90
CA ASP A 319 18.44 16.47 11.31
C ASP A 319 19.02 17.56 10.39
N LEU A 320 18.40 17.79 9.23
CA LEU A 320 18.81 18.77 8.23
C LEU A 320 17.91 20.02 8.19
N GLN A 321 16.94 20.13 9.11
CA GLN A 321 16.08 21.30 9.20
C GLN A 321 16.82 22.46 9.91
N SER A 322 16.79 23.65 9.31
CA SER A 322 17.35 24.86 9.91
C SER A 322 16.44 25.48 10.97
N GLU A 323 15.13 25.30 10.83
CA GLU A 323 14.13 25.86 11.75
C GLU A 323 13.97 24.99 13.01
N PRO A 324 13.79 25.61 14.19
CA PRO A 324 13.57 24.86 15.43
C PRO A 324 12.25 24.09 15.40
N LYS A 325 12.25 22.89 16.00
CA LYS A 325 11.04 22.08 16.18
C LYS A 325 10.02 22.82 17.05
N ARG A 326 8.73 22.67 16.73
CA ARG A 326 7.63 23.15 17.58
C ARG A 326 7.66 22.45 18.94
N THR A 327 7.45 23.20 20.01
CA THR A 327 7.52 22.71 21.40
C THR A 327 6.17 22.74 22.12
N ASP A 328 5.12 23.19 21.44
CA ASP A 328 3.76 23.34 21.97
C ASP A 328 2.85 22.13 21.69
N LEU A 329 3.33 21.14 20.92
CA LEU A 329 2.58 19.93 20.60
C LEU A 329 2.55 18.96 21.80
N LYS A 330 1.37 18.81 22.41
CA LYS A 330 1.14 17.85 23.51
C LYS A 330 0.83 16.45 22.94
N PRO A 331 1.28 15.37 23.58
CA PRO A 331 0.96 14.01 23.13
C PRO A 331 -0.54 13.72 23.07
N LEU A 332 -0.99 13.08 21.99
CA LEU A 332 -2.34 12.52 21.85
C LEU A 332 -2.22 11.00 21.81
N THR A 333 -2.82 10.31 22.79
CA THR A 333 -2.75 8.85 22.93
C THR A 333 -4.10 8.20 22.70
N VAL A 334 -4.11 7.06 22.00
CA VAL A 334 -5.30 6.25 21.73
C VAL A 334 -5.18 4.94 22.49
N ASN A 335 -6.13 4.65 23.38
CA ASN A 335 -6.09 3.47 24.26
C ASN A 335 -7.39 2.66 24.16
N GLN A 336 -7.26 1.33 24.10
CA GLN A 336 -8.35 0.37 24.21
C GLN A 336 -8.14 -0.53 25.43
N PRO A 337 -8.57 -0.10 26.63
CA PRO A 337 -8.19 -0.75 27.89
C PRO A 337 -8.75 -2.16 28.06
N LEU A 338 -9.78 -2.52 27.29
CA LEU A 338 -10.42 -3.84 27.29
C LEU A 338 -10.07 -4.68 26.05
N GLY A 339 -9.08 -4.25 25.26
CA GLY A 339 -8.72 -4.89 24.00
C GLY A 339 -9.57 -4.43 22.81
N ALA A 340 -9.36 -5.07 21.66
CA ALA A 340 -10.03 -4.77 20.41
C ALA A 340 -11.43 -5.40 20.34
N SER A 341 -12.33 -4.79 19.57
CA SER A 341 -13.68 -5.31 19.30
C SER A 341 -13.72 -6.28 18.10
N PHE A 342 -12.58 -6.50 17.43
CA PHE A 342 -12.46 -7.44 16.32
C PHE A 342 -11.85 -8.78 16.78
N THR A 343 -12.15 -9.83 16.04
CA THR A 343 -11.46 -11.13 16.15
C THR A 343 -10.79 -11.49 14.83
N VAL A 344 -9.70 -12.25 14.92
CA VAL A 344 -8.94 -12.73 13.75
C VAL A 344 -8.63 -14.21 13.91
N ASP A 345 -9.00 -15.03 12.92
CA ASP A 345 -8.54 -16.42 12.78
C ASP A 345 -7.82 -16.60 11.43
N GLY A 346 -6.49 -16.63 11.48
CA GLY A 346 -5.65 -16.59 10.29
C GLY A 346 -5.89 -15.28 9.53
N CYS A 347 -6.48 -15.40 8.33
CA CYS A 347 -6.84 -14.29 7.48
C CYS A 347 -8.32 -13.87 7.60
N LEU A 348 -9.15 -14.58 8.38
CA LEU A 348 -10.56 -14.23 8.59
C LEU A 348 -10.70 -13.17 9.68
N VAL A 349 -11.36 -12.07 9.37
CA VAL A 349 -11.66 -10.98 10.28
C VAL A 349 -13.16 -10.93 10.56
N GLN A 350 -13.52 -10.69 11.81
CA GLN A 350 -14.89 -10.38 12.21
C GLN A 350 -14.92 -9.16 13.13
N TRP A 351 -15.81 -8.22 12.86
CA TRP A 351 -15.93 -6.99 13.63
C TRP A 351 -17.30 -6.34 13.40
N GLN A 352 -18.06 -6.03 14.46
CA GLN A 352 -19.30 -5.26 14.37
C GLN A 352 -20.23 -5.70 13.20
N LYS A 353 -20.55 -7.00 13.15
CA LYS A 353 -21.33 -7.70 12.09
C LYS A 353 -20.63 -7.88 10.74
N TRP A 354 -19.50 -7.22 10.48
CA TRP A 354 -18.66 -7.52 9.34
C TRP A 354 -17.97 -8.87 9.48
N ARG A 355 -17.83 -9.56 8.36
CA ARG A 355 -16.95 -10.72 8.20
C ARG A 355 -16.33 -10.69 6.80
N PHE A 356 -15.01 -10.82 6.72
CA PHE A 356 -14.25 -10.83 5.46
C PHE A 356 -12.90 -11.51 5.65
N ARG A 357 -12.21 -11.83 4.55
CA ARG A 357 -10.86 -12.39 4.56
C ARG A 357 -9.85 -11.44 3.92
N VAL A 358 -8.70 -11.32 4.56
CA VAL A 358 -7.58 -10.50 4.08
C VAL A 358 -6.63 -11.37 3.24
N GLY A 359 -6.53 -11.05 1.95
CA GLY A 359 -5.57 -11.60 1.01
C GLY A 359 -4.39 -10.66 0.77
N PHE A 360 -3.32 -11.20 0.19
CA PHE A 360 -2.15 -10.43 -0.22
C PHE A 360 -1.45 -11.11 -1.41
N ASN A 361 -1.06 -10.32 -2.41
CA ASN A 361 -0.25 -10.81 -3.53
C ASN A 361 0.80 -9.78 -3.96
N TRP A 362 1.75 -10.19 -4.82
CA TRP A 362 2.87 -9.33 -5.23
C TRP A 362 2.42 -8.06 -5.99
N ARG A 363 1.30 -8.15 -6.72
CA ARG A 363 0.82 -7.11 -7.65
C ARG A 363 -0.10 -6.12 -6.98
N GLU A 364 -1.28 -6.54 -6.55
CA GLU A 364 -2.32 -5.67 -5.97
C GLU A 364 -2.01 -5.29 -4.51
N GLY A 365 -1.11 -6.02 -3.85
CA GLY A 365 -0.90 -5.90 -2.41
C GLY A 365 -2.12 -6.45 -1.67
N MET A 366 -2.79 -5.61 -0.88
CA MET A 366 -3.95 -5.99 -0.06
C MET A 366 -5.21 -6.26 -0.89
N VAL A 367 -5.83 -7.43 -0.68
CA VAL A 367 -7.11 -7.83 -1.30
C VAL A 367 -8.10 -8.25 -0.21
N LEU A 368 -9.39 -7.94 -0.38
CA LEU A 368 -10.44 -8.42 0.50
C LEU A 368 -11.32 -9.45 -0.22
N HIS A 369 -11.66 -10.54 0.46
CA HIS A 369 -12.53 -11.58 -0.06
C HIS A 369 -13.71 -11.87 0.88
N ASP A 370 -14.80 -12.40 0.31
CA ASP A 370 -15.94 -12.94 1.05
C ASP A 370 -16.51 -11.94 2.08
N VAL A 371 -16.74 -10.71 1.63
CA VAL A 371 -17.20 -9.60 2.46
C VAL A 371 -18.70 -9.72 2.69
N THR A 372 -19.08 -9.79 3.96
CA THR A 372 -20.46 -9.92 4.42
C THR A 372 -20.72 -8.96 5.57
N TYR A 373 -21.98 -8.54 5.73
CA TYR A 373 -22.44 -7.78 6.88
C TYR A 373 -23.74 -8.37 7.42
N ALA A 374 -23.78 -8.64 8.73
CA ALA A 374 -24.93 -9.27 9.40
C ALA A 374 -25.37 -10.58 8.72
N GLY A 375 -24.41 -11.35 8.21
CA GLY A 375 -24.65 -12.62 7.50
C GLY A 375 -25.13 -12.49 6.05
N ARG A 376 -25.36 -11.27 5.56
CA ARG A 376 -25.74 -10.99 4.16
C ARG A 376 -24.51 -10.73 3.30
N GLU A 377 -24.55 -11.21 2.07
CA GLU A 377 -23.43 -11.14 1.15
C GLU A 377 -23.35 -9.77 0.48
N LEU A 378 -22.15 -9.21 0.41
CA LEU A 378 -21.90 -7.89 -0.17
C LEU A 378 -20.95 -7.97 -1.37
N PHE A 379 -19.72 -8.45 -1.15
CA PHE A 379 -18.68 -8.47 -2.18
C PHE A 379 -17.92 -9.79 -2.14
N HIS A 380 -17.73 -10.40 -3.30
CA HIS A 380 -16.87 -11.58 -3.44
C HIS A 380 -15.39 -11.20 -3.31
N ARG A 381 -14.98 -10.11 -3.96
CA ARG A 381 -13.58 -9.65 -4.03
C ARG A 381 -13.49 -8.13 -4.19
N LEU A 382 -12.56 -7.49 -3.49
CA LEU A 382 -12.26 -6.05 -3.60
C LEU A 382 -10.75 -5.84 -3.64
N SER A 383 -10.26 -5.03 -4.59
CA SER A 383 -8.82 -4.72 -4.71
C SER A 383 -8.53 -3.44 -5.49
N LEU A 384 -7.32 -2.90 -5.30
CA LEU A 384 -6.71 -1.97 -6.25
C LEU A 384 -6.16 -2.79 -7.42
N SER A 385 -6.80 -2.67 -8.58
CA SER A 385 -6.48 -3.44 -9.77
C SER A 385 -5.27 -2.88 -10.52
N GLU A 386 -5.18 -1.55 -10.60
CA GLU A 386 -4.08 -0.86 -11.28
C GLU A 386 -3.94 0.58 -10.77
N MET A 387 -2.74 1.15 -10.92
CA MET A 387 -2.44 2.56 -10.69
C MET A 387 -1.53 3.08 -11.80
N PHE A 388 -1.98 4.10 -12.53
CA PHE A 388 -1.23 4.69 -13.64
C PHE A 388 -0.85 6.14 -13.34
N VAL A 389 0.44 6.47 -13.48
CA VAL A 389 1.00 7.80 -13.17
C VAL A 389 1.62 8.44 -14.43
N PRO A 390 0.83 9.06 -15.31
CA PRO A 390 1.32 9.75 -16.49
C PRO A 390 1.77 11.18 -16.16
N TYR A 391 2.95 11.57 -16.65
CA TYR A 391 3.47 12.93 -16.59
C TYR A 391 3.05 13.73 -17.83
N GLY A 392 2.84 15.04 -17.64
CA GLY A 392 2.33 15.95 -18.65
C GLY A 392 3.39 16.83 -19.33
N ASP A 393 4.68 16.61 -19.05
CA ASP A 393 5.76 17.31 -19.76
C ASP A 393 5.90 16.74 -21.18
N PRO A 394 5.65 17.54 -22.23
CA PRO A 394 5.66 17.03 -23.60
C PRO A 394 7.07 16.81 -24.15
N ARG A 395 8.12 17.21 -23.44
CA ARG A 395 9.49 17.14 -23.93
C ARG A 395 10.08 15.74 -23.72
N THR A 396 10.88 15.28 -24.66
CA THR A 396 11.54 13.97 -24.59
C THR A 396 12.79 14.06 -23.70
N PRO A 397 13.06 13.07 -22.83
CA PRO A 397 12.33 11.81 -22.62
C PRO A 397 11.23 11.88 -21.55
N TYR A 398 10.90 13.04 -20.97
CA TYR A 398 9.88 13.17 -19.93
C TYR A 398 8.50 12.71 -20.38
N SER A 399 8.18 12.88 -21.66
CA SER A 399 6.95 12.39 -22.30
C SER A 399 6.78 10.85 -22.23
N ARG A 400 7.83 10.09 -21.89
CA ARG A 400 7.74 8.64 -21.63
C ARG A 400 7.40 8.30 -20.18
N LYS A 401 7.52 9.24 -19.23
CA LYS A 401 7.29 9.02 -17.80
C LYS A 401 5.81 8.70 -17.58
N SER A 402 5.52 7.40 -17.59
CA SER A 402 4.19 6.86 -17.38
C SER A 402 4.32 5.44 -16.82
N VAL A 403 4.11 5.32 -15.51
CA VAL A 403 4.32 4.05 -14.81
C VAL A 403 2.97 3.45 -14.43
N PHE A 404 2.81 2.16 -14.65
CA PHE A 404 1.73 1.37 -14.07
C PHE A 404 2.25 0.81 -12.75
N ASP A 405 2.18 1.55 -11.66
CA ASP A 405 2.89 1.21 -10.41
C ASP A 405 2.47 -0.17 -9.86
N VAL A 406 1.21 -0.56 -10.05
CA VAL A 406 0.74 -1.90 -9.67
C VAL A 406 1.26 -2.95 -10.67
N GLY A 407 1.19 -2.72 -11.98
CA GLY A 407 1.64 -3.69 -12.99
C GLY A 407 3.15 -3.81 -13.23
N ASP A 408 3.87 -2.69 -13.28
CA ASP A 408 5.29 -2.56 -13.64
C ASP A 408 6.22 -2.85 -12.45
N ILE A 409 5.73 -2.69 -11.22
CA ILE A 409 6.51 -2.80 -9.97
C ILE A 409 5.85 -3.77 -8.99
N GLY A 410 4.56 -3.58 -8.70
CA GLY A 410 3.79 -4.41 -7.78
C GLY A 410 3.63 -3.77 -6.41
N ALA A 411 2.41 -3.42 -6.03
CA ALA A 411 2.08 -2.82 -4.73
C ALA A 411 2.47 -3.75 -3.55
N GLY A 412 2.35 -5.07 -3.71
CA GLY A 412 2.80 -6.02 -2.68
C GLY A 412 4.32 -6.09 -2.55
N VAL A 413 5.04 -5.96 -3.67
CA VAL A 413 6.50 -5.86 -3.69
C VAL A 413 6.96 -4.55 -3.03
N ALA A 414 6.28 -3.45 -3.31
CA ALA A 414 6.53 -2.11 -2.80
C ALA A 414 6.03 -1.86 -1.36
N ALA A 415 5.26 -2.79 -0.77
CA ALA A 415 4.69 -2.62 0.56
C ALA A 415 5.77 -2.47 1.65
N ASN A 416 5.59 -1.45 2.49
CA ASN A 416 6.45 -1.14 3.62
C ASN A 416 6.21 -2.08 4.81
N ASN A 417 7.21 -2.19 5.68
CA ASN A 417 7.08 -2.83 6.99
C ASN A 417 6.56 -1.81 7.99
N LEU A 418 5.27 -1.86 8.32
CA LEU A 418 4.62 -0.88 9.19
C LEU A 418 4.97 -1.10 10.66
N SER A 419 5.11 -0.01 11.40
CA SER A 419 5.63 0.03 12.77
C SER A 419 4.65 0.67 13.76
N LEU A 420 4.66 0.16 15.00
CA LEU A 420 3.80 0.66 16.08
C LEU A 420 4.11 2.12 16.43
N GLY A 421 3.06 2.94 16.53
CA GLY A 421 3.17 4.33 17.02
C GLY A 421 3.65 5.35 15.99
N CYS A 422 4.09 4.90 14.81
CA CYS A 422 4.46 5.76 13.68
C CYS A 422 3.40 5.68 12.57
N ASP A 423 3.30 4.52 11.92
CA ASP A 423 2.44 4.34 10.74
C ASP A 423 0.98 4.08 11.10
N CYS A 424 0.77 3.40 12.24
CA CYS A 424 -0.56 3.07 12.76
C CYS A 424 -0.60 3.31 14.29
N LEU A 425 -1.62 4.05 14.75
CA LEU A 425 -1.74 4.52 16.14
C LEU A 425 -2.89 3.83 16.88
N GLY A 426 -2.62 3.33 18.09
CA GLY A 426 -3.60 2.67 18.96
C GLY A 426 -3.26 1.20 19.21
N LEU A 427 -4.28 0.34 19.33
CA LEU A 427 -4.12 -1.11 19.47
C LEU A 427 -4.13 -1.77 18.08
N ILE A 428 -2.96 -2.23 17.63
CA ILE A 428 -2.76 -2.64 16.22
C ILE A 428 -2.63 -4.15 16.09
N LYS A 429 -3.32 -4.73 15.09
CA LYS A 429 -3.07 -6.07 14.56
C LYS A 429 -2.37 -5.97 13.20
N TYR A 430 -1.15 -6.50 13.10
CA TYR A 430 -0.44 -6.60 11.82
C TYR A 430 -0.69 -7.93 11.11
N PHE A 431 -0.74 -7.90 9.79
CA PHE A 431 -0.65 -9.06 8.92
C PHE A 431 0.69 -9.05 8.18
N SER A 432 1.33 -10.21 8.15
CA SER A 432 2.60 -10.45 7.48
C SER A 432 2.40 -11.55 6.45
N PHE A 433 3.05 -11.42 5.30
CA PHE A 433 2.93 -12.38 4.20
C PHE A 433 4.30 -12.74 3.63
N THR A 434 4.33 -13.52 2.56
CA THR A 434 5.56 -13.97 1.92
C THR A 434 5.42 -13.86 0.41
N LEU A 435 6.44 -13.32 -0.24
CA LEU A 435 6.58 -13.26 -1.70
C LEU A 435 7.82 -14.06 -2.13
N SER A 436 8.16 -14.06 -3.42
CA SER A 436 9.37 -14.70 -3.94
C SER A 436 10.39 -13.67 -4.43
N ASP A 437 11.68 -13.96 -4.27
CA ASP A 437 12.76 -13.24 -4.99
C ASP A 437 13.02 -13.83 -6.39
N SER A 438 13.99 -13.25 -7.12
CA SER A 438 14.35 -13.71 -8.48
C SER A 438 14.95 -15.12 -8.53
N ASN A 439 15.36 -15.65 -7.39
CA ASN A 439 15.88 -17.01 -7.25
C ASN A 439 14.80 -17.99 -6.81
N GLY A 440 13.55 -17.55 -6.66
CA GLY A 440 12.43 -18.37 -6.19
C GLY A 440 12.52 -18.71 -4.69
N ARG A 441 13.30 -17.94 -3.93
CA ARG A 441 13.35 -18.07 -2.47
C ARG A 441 12.21 -17.27 -1.84
N PRO A 442 11.59 -17.76 -0.76
CA PRO A 442 10.59 -16.99 -0.03
C PRO A 442 11.21 -15.76 0.64
N VAL A 443 10.55 -14.61 0.51
CA VAL A 443 10.91 -13.33 1.12
C VAL A 443 9.78 -12.89 2.02
N GLU A 444 10.06 -12.73 3.31
CA GLU A 444 9.08 -12.26 4.27
C GLU A 444 8.73 -10.79 4.04
N LYS A 445 7.45 -10.50 4.16
CA LYS A 445 6.85 -9.18 4.12
C LYS A 445 6.19 -8.93 5.49
N PRO A 446 6.97 -8.58 6.52
CA PRO A 446 6.45 -8.36 7.86
C PRO A 446 5.58 -7.09 7.89
N ASN A 447 4.47 -7.16 8.62
CA ASN A 447 3.62 -6.02 8.98
C ASN A 447 3.15 -5.15 7.80
N VAL A 448 2.97 -5.74 6.62
CA VAL A 448 2.59 -5.01 5.40
C VAL A 448 1.14 -4.52 5.40
N ILE A 449 0.30 -5.04 6.30
CA ILE A 449 -1.03 -4.50 6.57
C ILE A 449 -1.18 -4.31 8.08
N CYS A 450 -1.62 -3.13 8.50
CA CYS A 450 -2.05 -2.90 9.86
C CYS A 450 -3.58 -2.82 9.92
N MET A 451 -4.16 -3.32 11.02
CA MET A 451 -5.59 -3.28 11.28
C MET A 451 -5.86 -2.77 12.69
N HIS A 452 -6.72 -1.77 12.82
CA HIS A 452 -7.06 -1.18 14.11
C HIS A 452 -8.40 -0.46 14.07
N GLU A 453 -8.91 -0.05 15.23
CA GLU A 453 -10.14 0.71 15.34
C GLU A 453 -9.83 2.19 15.59
N ILE A 454 -10.56 3.08 14.90
CA ILE A 454 -10.54 4.52 15.15
C ILE A 454 -11.92 5.01 15.56
N ASP A 455 -11.95 6.10 16.30
CA ASP A 455 -13.15 6.91 16.46
C ASP A 455 -13.26 7.90 15.29
N ASP A 456 -14.43 7.96 14.66
CA ASP A 456 -14.72 8.82 13.51
C ASP A 456 -15.90 9.77 13.82
N GLY A 457 -15.92 10.31 15.05
CA GLY A 457 -16.93 11.30 15.45
C GLY A 457 -18.31 10.70 15.74
N ILE A 458 -19.37 11.33 15.22
CA ILE A 458 -20.77 10.95 15.49
C ILE A 458 -21.26 10.02 14.37
N GLY A 459 -21.77 8.85 14.73
CA GLY A 459 -22.44 7.94 13.80
C GLY A 459 -23.88 8.38 13.51
N TRP A 460 -24.67 8.59 14.57
CA TRP A 460 -25.99 9.23 14.47
C TRP A 460 -26.37 9.91 15.78
N LYS A 461 -27.21 10.95 15.70
CA LYS A 461 -27.75 11.67 16.86
C LYS A 461 -29.14 12.20 16.55
N HIS A 462 -30.02 12.16 17.54
CA HIS A 462 -31.29 12.88 17.50
C HIS A 462 -31.57 13.56 18.85
N THR A 463 -32.28 14.68 18.80
CA THR A 463 -32.81 15.38 19.97
C THR A 463 -34.26 15.73 19.70
N ASP A 464 -35.16 15.21 20.52
CA ASP A 464 -36.57 15.54 20.43
C ASP A 464 -36.81 16.95 20.99
N GLY A 465 -37.40 17.83 20.19
CA GLY A 465 -37.60 19.22 20.56
C GLY A 465 -38.63 19.42 21.68
N ALA A 466 -39.62 18.54 21.79
CA ALA A 466 -40.71 18.62 22.76
C ALA A 466 -40.34 17.99 24.10
N THR A 467 -39.75 16.79 24.07
CA THR A 467 -39.39 16.05 25.30
C THR A 467 -37.98 16.35 25.78
N LYS A 468 -37.11 16.89 24.91
CA LYS A 468 -35.67 17.09 25.14
C LYS A 468 -34.88 15.79 25.29
N GLU A 469 -35.46 14.64 24.97
CA GLU A 469 -34.76 13.36 24.96
C GLU A 469 -33.67 13.33 23.89
N ILE A 470 -32.54 12.70 24.22
CA ILE A 470 -31.35 12.64 23.36
C ILE A 470 -30.87 11.20 23.24
N SER A 471 -30.67 10.76 21.99
CA SER A 471 -29.93 9.54 21.68
C SER A 471 -28.78 9.87 20.73
N ILE A 472 -27.61 9.27 21.02
CA ILE A 472 -26.38 9.51 20.26
C ILE A 472 -25.50 8.26 20.26
N VAL A 473 -24.91 7.99 19.11
CA VAL A 473 -23.91 6.95 18.91
C VAL A 473 -22.68 7.57 18.24
N ARG A 474 -21.49 7.30 18.78
CA ARG A 474 -20.20 7.62 18.14
C ARG A 474 -19.90 6.60 17.04
N SER A 475 -19.26 7.07 15.97
CA SER A 475 -18.84 6.21 14.86
C SER A 475 -17.52 5.52 15.21
N ARG A 476 -17.55 4.19 15.36
CA ARG A 476 -16.32 3.39 15.37
C ARG A 476 -16.07 2.85 13.97
N VAL A 477 -14.84 2.93 13.50
CA VAL A 477 -14.42 2.44 12.19
C VAL A 477 -13.28 1.45 12.36
N LEU A 478 -13.36 0.31 11.68
CA LEU A 478 -12.22 -0.61 11.51
C LEU A 478 -11.43 -0.19 10.27
N VAL A 479 -10.14 0.08 10.45
CA VAL A 479 -9.21 0.47 9.40
C VAL A 479 -8.30 -0.71 9.07
N LEU A 480 -8.17 -1.06 7.79
CA LEU A 480 -7.07 -1.88 7.27
C LEU A 480 -6.22 -1.02 6.35
N GLN A 481 -4.94 -0.84 6.67
CA GLN A 481 -4.04 0.06 5.97
C GLN A 481 -2.80 -0.68 5.45
N THR A 482 -2.39 -0.35 4.23
CA THR A 482 -1.08 -0.67 3.67
C THR A 482 -0.42 0.59 3.12
N ILE A 483 0.90 0.69 3.23
CA ILE A 483 1.70 1.78 2.65
C ILE A 483 2.65 1.16 1.64
N ILE A 484 2.71 1.73 0.45
CA ILE A 484 3.68 1.33 -0.58
C ILE A 484 4.60 2.51 -0.91
N THR A 485 5.89 2.22 -1.12
CA THR A 485 6.86 3.19 -1.64
C THR A 485 7.24 2.81 -3.06
N VAL A 486 7.02 3.73 -3.99
CA VAL A 486 7.31 3.54 -5.40
C VAL A 486 8.21 4.67 -5.90
N GLY A 487 9.51 4.38 -5.96
CA GLY A 487 10.52 5.39 -6.27
C GLY A 487 10.48 6.54 -5.27
N ASN A 488 9.98 7.69 -5.72
CA ASN A 488 9.88 8.92 -4.95
C ASN A 488 8.58 9.06 -4.14
N TYR A 489 7.52 8.32 -4.49
CA TYR A 489 6.19 8.49 -3.90
C TYR A 489 5.87 7.45 -2.82
N GLU A 490 5.06 7.87 -1.85
CA GLU A 490 4.37 7.00 -0.90
C GLU A 490 2.86 7.06 -1.13
N TYR A 491 2.21 5.88 -1.15
CA TYR A 491 0.76 5.77 -1.20
C TYR A 491 0.24 4.98 -0.02
N ILE A 492 -0.75 5.54 0.66
CA ILE A 492 -1.43 4.93 1.81
C ILE A 492 -2.83 4.52 1.35
N PHE A 493 -3.06 3.20 1.31
CA PHE A 493 -4.34 2.62 0.92
C PHE A 493 -5.05 2.03 2.13
N MET A 494 -6.30 2.45 2.35
CA MET A 494 -7.09 2.05 3.51
C MET A 494 -8.47 1.54 3.12
N TRP A 495 -8.84 0.38 3.67
CA TRP A 495 -10.24 -0.06 3.75
C TRP A 495 -10.81 0.27 5.12
N ASN A 496 -11.81 1.14 5.16
CA ASN A 496 -12.50 1.56 6.37
C ASN A 496 -13.90 0.97 6.41
N PHE A 497 -14.22 0.20 7.43
CA PHE A 497 -15.53 -0.40 7.66
C PHE A 497 -16.24 0.35 8.78
N ASP A 498 -17.46 0.83 8.54
CA ASP A 498 -18.24 1.53 9.57
C ASP A 498 -19.33 0.64 10.19
N GLN A 499 -19.94 1.09 11.28
CA GLN A 499 -21.02 0.37 11.94
C GLN A 499 -22.37 0.49 11.21
N ALA A 500 -22.49 1.39 10.22
CA ALA A 500 -23.67 1.59 9.38
C ALA A 500 -23.62 0.77 8.08
N ALA A 501 -22.73 -0.23 8.02
CA ALA A 501 -22.53 -1.14 6.89
C ALA A 501 -21.98 -0.48 5.61
N ALA A 502 -21.37 0.70 5.70
CA ALA A 502 -20.60 1.30 4.63
C ALA A 502 -19.13 0.83 4.66
N LEU A 503 -18.57 0.70 3.46
CA LEU A 503 -17.16 0.40 3.24
C LEU A 503 -16.53 1.53 2.45
N HIS A 504 -15.42 2.07 2.92
CA HIS A 504 -14.71 3.17 2.27
C HIS A 504 -13.31 2.74 1.86
N TYR A 505 -12.95 3.02 0.61
CA TYR A 505 -11.59 2.94 0.12
C TYR A 505 -10.98 4.33 0.14
N LYS A 506 -10.08 4.58 1.08
CA LYS A 506 -9.39 5.86 1.23
C LYS A 506 -7.96 5.74 0.69
N ILE A 507 -7.59 6.70 -0.14
CA ILE A 507 -6.30 6.80 -0.79
C ILE A 507 -5.64 8.08 -0.27
N GLN A 508 -4.38 7.99 0.16
CA GLN A 508 -3.55 9.17 0.39
C GLN A 508 -2.25 9.06 -0.40
N ALA A 509 -1.87 10.15 -1.07
CA ALA A 509 -0.58 10.28 -1.72
C ALA A 509 0.29 11.25 -0.90
N THR A 510 1.55 10.88 -0.66
CA THR A 510 2.56 11.66 0.06
C THR A 510 3.95 11.31 -0.49
N GLY A 511 5.03 11.72 0.15
CA GLY A 511 6.40 11.44 -0.32
C GLY A 511 6.98 12.60 -1.10
N ILE A 512 7.99 12.33 -1.94
CA ILE A 512 8.75 13.36 -2.64
C ILE A 512 8.27 13.45 -4.10
N LEU A 513 8.23 14.66 -4.66
CA LEU A 513 7.91 14.85 -6.08
C LEU A 513 9.02 14.23 -6.97
N SER A 514 8.66 13.63 -8.10
CA SER A 514 9.66 13.35 -9.14
C SER A 514 10.04 14.67 -9.80
N THR A 515 11.32 15.02 -9.71
CA THR A 515 11.84 16.30 -10.18
C THR A 515 12.68 16.15 -11.44
N VAL A 516 12.79 17.25 -12.18
CA VAL A 516 13.60 17.39 -13.39
C VAL A 516 14.40 18.69 -13.32
N PRO A 517 15.55 18.79 -14.00
CA PRO A 517 16.33 20.02 -14.00
C PRO A 517 15.63 21.11 -14.80
N ILE A 518 15.78 22.36 -14.37
CA ILE A 518 15.33 23.55 -15.11
C ILE A 518 16.39 24.65 -15.07
N ALA A 519 16.57 25.37 -16.18
CA ALA A 519 17.52 26.46 -16.26
C ALA A 519 17.10 27.65 -15.36
N PRO A 520 18.06 28.41 -14.80
CA PRO A 520 17.76 29.62 -14.03
C PRO A 520 16.85 30.59 -14.79
N GLY A 521 15.77 31.04 -14.12
CA GLY A 521 14.80 31.98 -14.70
C GLY A 521 13.82 31.37 -15.72
N ALA A 522 14.01 30.12 -16.14
CA ALA A 522 13.05 29.46 -17.02
C ALA A 522 11.81 29.01 -16.24
N THR A 523 10.66 29.08 -16.92
CA THR A 523 9.36 28.59 -16.42
C THR A 523 8.63 27.89 -17.55
N VAL A 524 7.76 26.95 -17.20
CA VAL A 524 6.98 26.18 -18.17
C VAL A 524 5.51 26.06 -17.73
N PRO A 525 4.56 25.92 -18.67
CA PRO A 525 3.12 25.78 -18.34
C PRO A 525 2.71 24.33 -18.00
N TYR A 526 3.65 23.39 -17.93
CA TYR A 526 3.44 21.96 -17.69
C TYR A 526 4.23 21.44 -16.49
N GLY A 527 4.66 22.34 -15.60
CA GLY A 527 5.41 22.02 -14.40
C GLY A 527 5.56 23.23 -13.48
N THR A 528 5.96 22.99 -12.23
CA THR A 528 6.18 24.04 -11.23
C THR A 528 7.62 23.99 -10.75
N ASN A 529 8.30 25.13 -10.73
CA ASN A 529 9.61 25.25 -10.09
C ASN A 529 9.41 25.17 -8.57
N VAL A 530 9.99 24.15 -7.95
CA VAL A 530 9.86 23.90 -6.50
C VAL A 530 11.12 24.26 -5.73
N ASN A 531 12.25 24.38 -6.44
CA ASN A 531 13.48 25.01 -5.96
C ASN A 531 14.23 25.65 -7.15
N GLN A 532 15.30 26.38 -6.88
CA GLN A 532 16.18 26.88 -7.94
C GLN A 532 16.83 25.71 -8.66
N GLY A 533 16.69 25.64 -9.99
CA GLY A 533 17.22 24.52 -10.77
C GLY A 533 16.36 23.26 -10.77
N VAL A 534 15.26 23.24 -9.99
CA VAL A 534 14.43 22.05 -9.76
C VAL A 534 12.97 22.33 -10.11
N MET A 535 12.45 21.57 -11.07
CA MET A 535 11.07 21.64 -11.51
C MET A 535 10.37 20.30 -11.30
N ALA A 536 9.13 20.33 -10.83
CA ALA A 536 8.26 19.16 -10.73
C ALA A 536 7.21 19.21 -11.85
N PRO A 537 7.23 18.28 -12.82
CA PRO A 537 6.27 18.32 -13.91
C PRO A 537 4.86 17.96 -13.45
N TYR A 538 3.85 18.51 -14.12
CA TYR A 538 2.45 18.16 -13.87
C TYR A 538 2.22 16.68 -14.18
N HIS A 539 1.37 16.01 -13.41
CA HIS A 539 1.09 14.60 -13.59
C HIS A 539 -0.29 14.22 -13.01
N GLN A 540 -0.78 13.04 -13.35
CA GLN A 540 -1.96 12.46 -12.72
C GLN A 540 -1.60 11.19 -11.97
N HIS A 541 -2.40 10.83 -10.98
CA HIS A 541 -2.42 9.51 -10.36
C HIS A 541 -3.81 8.92 -10.60
N VAL A 542 -3.92 7.90 -11.45
CA VAL A 542 -5.21 7.28 -11.79
C VAL A 542 -5.28 5.87 -11.26
N PHE A 543 -6.21 5.64 -10.34
CA PHE A 543 -6.41 4.37 -9.64
C PHE A 543 -7.60 3.64 -10.22
N SER A 544 -7.52 2.32 -10.38
CA SER A 544 -8.66 1.47 -10.76
C SER A 544 -9.01 0.51 -9.63
N LEU A 545 -10.17 0.71 -9.01
CA LEU A 545 -10.71 -0.19 -7.99
C LEU A 545 -11.56 -1.28 -8.65
N ARG A 546 -11.20 -2.55 -8.46
CA ARG A 546 -12.01 -3.71 -8.89
C ARG A 546 -12.96 -4.11 -7.77
N ILE A 547 -14.25 -4.06 -8.09
CA ILE A 547 -15.35 -4.39 -7.19
C ILE A 547 -16.12 -5.56 -7.79
N ASP A 548 -16.02 -6.72 -7.15
CA ASP A 548 -16.70 -7.95 -7.54
C ASP A 548 -17.89 -8.17 -6.59
N PRO A 549 -19.08 -7.65 -6.92
CA PRO A 549 -20.23 -7.72 -6.03
C PRO A 549 -20.80 -9.12 -5.92
N ALA A 550 -21.43 -9.38 -4.79
CA ALA A 550 -22.27 -10.55 -4.54
C ALA A 550 -23.45 -10.14 -3.64
N LEU A 551 -24.10 -9.02 -3.96
CA LEU A 551 -25.17 -8.43 -3.14
C LEU A 551 -26.32 -9.43 -3.03
N ASP A 552 -26.48 -10.08 -1.87
CA ASP A 552 -27.43 -11.19 -1.66
C ASP A 552 -27.44 -12.24 -2.80
N GLY A 553 -26.27 -12.52 -3.36
CA GLY A 553 -26.09 -13.49 -4.45
C GLY A 553 -25.40 -12.90 -5.68
N ASP A 554 -25.16 -13.76 -6.67
CA ASP A 554 -24.25 -13.46 -7.79
C ASP A 554 -24.92 -12.71 -8.94
N LYS A 555 -26.25 -12.62 -8.98
CA LYS A 555 -27.00 -11.95 -10.04
C LYS A 555 -27.21 -10.48 -9.67
N ASN A 556 -26.27 -9.63 -10.06
CA ASN A 556 -26.32 -8.21 -9.78
C ASN A 556 -26.47 -7.39 -11.08
N SER A 557 -26.69 -6.10 -10.95
CA SER A 557 -26.84 -5.18 -12.09
C SER A 557 -26.28 -3.82 -11.73
N PHE A 558 -25.86 -3.07 -12.75
CA PHE A 558 -25.36 -1.71 -12.57
C PHE A 558 -26.41 -0.68 -12.98
N LEU A 559 -26.68 0.28 -12.11
CA LEU A 559 -27.76 1.25 -12.26
C LEU A 559 -27.20 2.68 -12.15
N GLU A 560 -27.65 3.55 -13.05
CA GLU A 560 -27.56 4.99 -12.89
C GLU A 560 -28.87 5.54 -12.32
N GLU A 561 -28.80 6.42 -11.34
CA GLU A 561 -29.93 7.14 -10.79
C GLU A 561 -29.66 8.65 -10.84
N ASP A 562 -30.50 9.39 -11.56
CA ASP A 562 -30.42 10.85 -11.69
C ASP A 562 -31.61 11.49 -10.96
N SER A 563 -31.36 12.54 -10.17
CA SER A 563 -32.45 13.37 -9.60
C SER A 563 -32.79 14.50 -10.55
N VAL A 564 -34.03 14.55 -11.03
CA VAL A 564 -34.49 15.50 -12.07
C VAL A 564 -35.73 16.26 -11.61
N ALA A 565 -35.81 17.55 -11.96
CA ALA A 565 -36.97 18.37 -11.65
C ALA A 565 -38.21 17.87 -12.40
N MET A 566 -39.36 17.88 -11.73
CA MET A 566 -40.64 17.64 -12.40
C MET A 566 -41.02 18.85 -13.26
N PRO A 567 -41.73 18.66 -14.38
CA PRO A 567 -42.28 19.77 -15.14
C PRO A 567 -43.22 20.62 -14.27
N PHE A 568 -43.35 21.91 -14.59
CA PHE A 568 -44.30 22.80 -13.91
C PHE A 568 -45.69 22.62 -14.57
N ASP A 569 -46.52 21.74 -14.01
CA ASP A 569 -47.84 21.41 -14.51
C ASP A 569 -48.85 21.10 -13.39
N SER A 570 -50.02 20.54 -13.72
CA SER A 570 -51.05 20.19 -12.73
C SER A 570 -50.62 19.15 -11.68
N SER A 571 -49.62 18.32 -11.99
CA SER A 571 -49.03 17.36 -11.05
C SER A 571 -47.97 17.98 -10.12
N ASN A 572 -47.46 19.16 -10.48
CA ASN A 572 -46.51 19.96 -9.71
C ASN A 572 -46.85 21.47 -9.80
N PRO A 573 -48.02 21.89 -9.28
CA PRO A 573 -48.59 23.22 -9.52
C PRO A 573 -47.83 24.38 -8.85
N VAL A 574 -46.83 24.06 -8.03
CA VAL A 574 -45.97 25.03 -7.34
C VAL A 574 -44.51 24.93 -7.78
N GLY A 575 -44.18 24.04 -8.73
CA GLY A 575 -42.85 23.97 -9.36
C GLY A 575 -41.71 23.47 -8.48
N VAL A 576 -41.97 22.85 -7.32
CA VAL A 576 -40.93 22.41 -6.37
C VAL A 576 -40.60 20.90 -6.46
N GLY A 577 -41.43 20.13 -7.16
CA GLY A 577 -41.31 18.68 -7.27
C GLY A 577 -40.07 18.23 -8.07
N TYR A 578 -39.52 17.10 -7.66
CA TYR A 578 -38.47 16.38 -8.39
C TYR A 578 -38.69 14.86 -8.22
N ILE A 579 -38.14 14.09 -9.17
CA ILE A 579 -38.20 12.63 -9.18
C ILE A 579 -36.81 12.03 -9.38
N THR A 580 -36.70 10.71 -9.24
CA THR A 580 -35.51 9.96 -9.65
C THR A 580 -35.77 9.21 -10.94
N GLU A 581 -34.90 9.40 -11.93
CA GLU A 581 -34.86 8.61 -13.16
C GLU A 581 -33.79 7.53 -13.03
N LYS A 582 -34.13 6.30 -13.38
CA LYS A 582 -33.30 5.12 -13.18
C LYS A 582 -32.99 4.46 -14.52
N ARG A 583 -31.72 4.23 -14.82
CA ARG A 583 -31.25 3.55 -16.04
C ARG A 583 -30.33 2.39 -15.68
N VAL A 584 -30.78 1.16 -15.94
CA VAL A 584 -29.94 -0.05 -15.81
C VAL A 584 -29.02 -0.16 -17.02
N ILE A 585 -27.73 -0.34 -16.76
CA ILE A 585 -26.74 -0.65 -17.78
C ILE A 585 -26.89 -2.13 -18.15
N ARG A 586 -27.22 -2.41 -19.42
CA ARG A 586 -27.60 -3.76 -19.87
C ARG A 586 -26.46 -4.57 -20.45
N ASN A 587 -25.47 -3.91 -21.03
CA ASN A 587 -24.31 -4.54 -21.65
C ASN A 587 -23.02 -4.00 -21.03
N ALA A 588 -21.97 -4.79 -21.08
CA ALA A 588 -20.63 -4.40 -20.68
C ALA A 588 -20.22 -3.11 -21.40
N GLY A 589 -19.46 -2.26 -20.70
CA GLY A 589 -19.15 -0.93 -21.17
C GLY A 589 -18.75 0.00 -20.03
N TYR A 590 -18.95 1.30 -20.25
CA TYR A 590 -18.66 2.34 -19.28
C TYR A 590 -19.86 3.25 -19.01
N SER A 591 -19.80 3.94 -17.89
CA SER A 591 -20.72 5.02 -17.54
C SER A 591 -19.93 6.26 -17.14
N ILE A 592 -20.43 7.43 -17.54
CA ILE A 592 -19.84 8.73 -17.19
C ILE A 592 -20.40 9.24 -15.87
N ALA A 593 -19.56 9.97 -15.13
CA ALA A 593 -20.02 10.77 -14.00
C ALA A 593 -20.78 12.00 -14.52
N LYS A 594 -21.85 12.40 -13.81
CA LYS A 594 -22.60 13.64 -14.05
C LYS A 594 -22.95 14.28 -12.70
N PRO A 595 -23.20 15.60 -12.65
CA PRO A 595 -23.74 16.24 -11.45
C PRO A 595 -24.98 15.50 -10.95
N ASN A 596 -25.03 15.18 -9.66
CA ASN A 596 -26.13 14.47 -8.97
C ASN A 596 -26.43 13.03 -9.43
N ARG A 597 -25.67 12.47 -10.37
CA ARG A 597 -25.80 11.06 -10.73
C ARG A 597 -25.25 10.17 -9.64
N VAL A 598 -26.04 9.19 -9.22
CA VAL A 598 -25.62 8.14 -8.28
C VAL A 598 -25.54 6.82 -9.03
N HIS A 599 -24.37 6.19 -8.97
CA HIS A 599 -24.17 4.83 -9.47
C HIS A 599 -24.48 3.82 -8.38
N LYS A 600 -25.25 2.78 -8.69
CA LYS A 600 -25.64 1.74 -7.74
C LYS A 600 -25.40 0.35 -8.31
N ILE A 601 -24.95 -0.55 -7.45
CA ILE A 601 -25.00 -1.99 -7.68
C ILE A 601 -26.29 -2.49 -7.05
N ILE A 602 -27.12 -3.21 -7.80
CA ILE A 602 -28.40 -3.72 -7.33
C ILE A 602 -28.48 -5.25 -7.47
N ASN A 603 -29.29 -5.90 -6.63
CA ASN A 603 -29.79 -7.24 -6.91
C ASN A 603 -31.28 -7.15 -7.27
N PRO A 604 -31.65 -7.28 -8.56
CA PRO A 604 -33.02 -7.09 -9.02
C PRO A 604 -33.99 -8.17 -8.50
N SER A 605 -33.49 -9.33 -8.06
CA SER A 605 -34.32 -10.43 -7.56
C SER A 605 -34.62 -10.35 -6.06
N VAL A 606 -33.97 -9.45 -5.34
CA VAL A 606 -34.17 -9.28 -3.89
C VAL A 606 -34.75 -7.89 -3.63
N ILE A 607 -36.03 -7.86 -3.26
CA ILE A 607 -36.77 -6.61 -3.04
C ILE A 607 -36.77 -6.27 -1.56
N ASN A 608 -36.34 -5.05 -1.25
CA ASN A 608 -36.46 -4.47 0.08
C ASN A 608 -37.93 -4.19 0.40
N LYS A 609 -38.42 -4.74 1.51
CA LYS A 609 -39.86 -4.70 1.85
C LYS A 609 -40.39 -3.32 2.18
N ILE A 610 -39.53 -2.40 2.62
CA ILE A 610 -39.92 -1.04 3.03
C ILE A 610 -39.99 -0.11 1.83
N SER A 611 -38.94 -0.11 1.00
CA SER A 611 -38.87 0.77 -0.17
C SER A 611 -39.58 0.21 -1.41
N GLY A 612 -39.90 -1.08 -1.44
CA GLY A 612 -40.43 -1.77 -2.63
C GLY A 612 -39.43 -1.84 -3.80
N CYS A 613 -38.18 -1.43 -3.59
CA CYS A 613 -37.14 -1.41 -4.60
C CYS A 613 -36.16 -2.59 -4.43
N PRO A 614 -35.43 -2.99 -5.48
CA PRO A 614 -34.28 -3.87 -5.37
C PRO A 614 -33.28 -3.39 -4.30
N VAL A 615 -32.70 -4.33 -3.55
CA VAL A 615 -31.61 -4.02 -2.61
C VAL A 615 -30.40 -3.51 -3.38
N ALA A 616 -29.71 -2.50 -2.81
CA ALA A 616 -28.60 -1.86 -3.51
C ALA A 616 -27.48 -1.37 -2.59
N TYR A 617 -26.28 -1.26 -3.16
CA TYR A 617 -25.18 -0.46 -2.63
C TYR A 617 -24.89 0.68 -3.62
N ALA A 618 -24.87 1.92 -3.12
CA ALA A 618 -24.50 3.11 -3.88
C ALA A 618 -23.00 3.37 -3.80
N ILE A 619 -22.42 3.80 -4.92
CA ILE A 619 -21.01 4.20 -5.03
C ILE A 619 -20.95 5.73 -4.91
N HIS A 620 -20.38 6.20 -3.81
CA HIS A 620 -20.11 7.61 -3.57
C HIS A 620 -18.64 7.88 -3.86
N SER A 621 -18.39 8.65 -4.92
CA SER A 621 -17.05 9.03 -5.33
C SER A 621 -17.07 10.49 -5.79
N PRO A 622 -16.04 11.30 -5.49
CA PRO A 622 -15.95 12.64 -6.03
C PRO A 622 -15.85 12.60 -7.56
N GLN A 623 -16.51 13.54 -8.22
CA GLN A 623 -16.32 13.73 -9.66
C GLN A 623 -14.91 14.29 -9.90
N LYS A 624 -14.09 13.56 -10.65
CA LYS A 624 -12.70 13.90 -10.97
C LYS A 624 -12.47 13.94 -12.48
N GLN A 625 -11.48 14.72 -12.89
CA GLN A 625 -11.03 14.79 -14.28
C GLN A 625 -10.29 13.51 -14.66
N MET A 626 -10.83 12.73 -15.61
CA MET A 626 -10.18 11.52 -16.12
C MET A 626 -8.87 11.84 -16.86
N LEU A 627 -8.20 10.82 -17.41
CA LEU A 627 -6.90 10.95 -18.08
C LEU A 627 -6.87 12.15 -19.06
N LEU A 628 -5.91 13.04 -18.85
CA LEU A 628 -5.69 14.26 -19.64
C LEU A 628 -4.88 13.99 -20.90
N ALA A 629 -4.02 12.98 -20.88
CA ALA A 629 -3.28 12.57 -22.07
C ALA A 629 -4.27 12.23 -23.19
N HIS A 630 -3.97 12.68 -24.41
CA HIS A 630 -4.85 12.46 -25.55
C HIS A 630 -5.14 10.96 -25.73
N PRO A 631 -6.38 10.53 -26.03
CA PRO A 631 -6.70 9.11 -26.20
C PRO A 631 -5.80 8.38 -27.20
N ASP A 632 -5.36 9.05 -28.26
CA ASP A 632 -4.45 8.50 -29.28
C ASP A 632 -2.96 8.52 -28.90
N SER A 633 -2.60 9.15 -27.77
CA SER A 633 -1.23 9.09 -27.24
C SER A 633 -0.90 7.69 -26.72
N TRP A 634 0.39 7.39 -26.54
CA TRP A 634 0.81 6.12 -25.93
C TRP A 634 0.26 5.92 -24.52
N HIS A 635 0.08 7.00 -23.76
CA HIS A 635 -0.56 6.93 -22.44
C HIS A 635 -2.05 6.56 -22.57
N GLY A 636 -2.79 7.26 -23.42
CA GLY A 636 -4.23 7.01 -23.65
C GLY A 636 -4.51 5.62 -24.20
N LYS A 637 -3.70 5.16 -25.16
CA LYS A 637 -3.81 3.85 -25.78
C LYS A 637 -3.49 2.69 -24.83
N ARG A 638 -2.54 2.86 -23.89
CA ARG A 638 -2.12 1.82 -22.91
C ARG A 638 -2.97 1.80 -21.64
N ALA A 639 -3.53 2.93 -21.23
CA ALA A 639 -4.28 3.08 -19.98
C ALA A 639 -5.76 3.41 -20.24
N LYS A 640 -6.43 2.67 -21.12
CA LYS A 640 -7.82 2.98 -21.52
C LYS A 640 -8.79 3.01 -20.33
N PHE A 641 -8.54 2.21 -19.28
CA PHE A 641 -9.32 2.25 -18.05
C PHE A 641 -9.41 3.66 -17.45
N ALA A 642 -8.35 4.46 -17.60
CA ALA A 642 -8.23 5.81 -17.06
C ALA A 642 -9.03 6.85 -17.86
N LEU A 643 -9.63 6.49 -19.00
CA LEU A 643 -10.42 7.41 -19.83
C LEU A 643 -11.86 7.60 -19.31
N GLN A 644 -12.40 6.66 -18.53
CA GLN A 644 -13.78 6.69 -18.03
C GLN A 644 -13.84 6.32 -16.54
N PRO A 645 -14.74 6.94 -15.74
CA PRO A 645 -14.75 6.77 -14.29
C PRO A 645 -15.39 5.45 -13.83
N TYR A 646 -16.34 4.89 -14.59
CA TYR A 646 -17.02 3.66 -14.22
C TYR A 646 -17.06 2.70 -15.39
N TRP A 647 -16.70 1.44 -15.16
CA TRP A 647 -16.82 0.36 -16.11
C TRP A 647 -17.55 -0.82 -15.48
N VAL A 648 -18.21 -1.60 -16.32
CA VAL A 648 -18.87 -2.85 -15.92
C VAL A 648 -18.57 -3.93 -16.97
N THR A 649 -18.20 -5.11 -16.48
CA THR A 649 -17.96 -6.30 -17.29
C THR A 649 -18.72 -7.49 -16.70
N THR A 650 -18.97 -8.52 -17.50
CA THR A 650 -19.37 -9.83 -16.97
C THR A 650 -18.14 -10.47 -16.32
N TYR A 651 -18.33 -11.17 -15.19
CA TYR A 651 -17.25 -11.87 -14.50
C TYR A 651 -16.65 -12.98 -15.38
N ARG A 652 -15.31 -13.07 -15.40
CA ARG A 652 -14.56 -14.26 -15.83
C ARG A 652 -13.35 -14.48 -14.92
N ASP A 653 -12.99 -15.74 -14.71
CA ASP A 653 -11.79 -16.10 -13.95
C ASP A 653 -10.53 -15.56 -14.64
N GLY A 654 -9.61 -14.98 -13.87
CA GLY A 654 -8.37 -14.40 -14.38
C GLY A 654 -8.45 -12.93 -14.84
N GLU A 655 -9.64 -12.34 -14.97
CA GLU A 655 -9.81 -10.92 -15.31
C GLU A 655 -9.68 -10.04 -14.06
N LEU A 656 -8.42 -9.74 -13.70
CA LEU A 656 -8.05 -9.07 -12.45
C LEU A 656 -7.46 -7.66 -12.65
N TYR A 657 -6.75 -7.40 -13.75
CA TYR A 657 -5.90 -6.22 -13.89
C TYR A 657 -6.40 -5.28 -15.01
N ALA A 658 -6.78 -4.06 -14.66
CA ALA A 658 -7.47 -3.14 -15.56
C ALA A 658 -6.65 -2.74 -16.81
N ALA A 659 -5.32 -2.78 -16.72
CA ALA A 659 -4.39 -2.54 -17.84
C ALA A 659 -3.79 -3.83 -18.44
N GLY A 660 -4.34 -5.00 -18.08
CA GLY A 660 -3.87 -6.31 -18.54
C GLY A 660 -2.73 -6.92 -17.72
N ASP A 661 -2.33 -8.13 -18.08
CA ASP A 661 -1.36 -8.95 -17.32
C ASP A 661 0.09 -8.44 -17.39
N HIS A 662 0.45 -7.75 -18.47
CA HIS A 662 1.82 -7.33 -18.78
C HIS A 662 1.87 -5.86 -19.21
N THR A 663 2.07 -4.94 -18.26
CA THR A 663 2.08 -3.48 -18.50
C THR A 663 3.44 -2.93 -18.91
N TYR A 664 4.53 -3.63 -18.54
CA TYR A 664 5.89 -3.13 -18.74
C TYR A 664 6.21 -2.97 -20.22
N GLN A 665 6.45 -1.73 -20.67
CA GLN A 665 6.59 -1.37 -22.10
C GLN A 665 5.48 -1.93 -23.02
N SER A 666 4.27 -2.12 -22.48
CA SER A 666 3.15 -2.73 -23.19
C SER A 666 2.84 -2.04 -24.52
N LEU A 667 2.51 -2.86 -25.52
CA LEU A 667 1.95 -2.41 -26.78
C LEU A 667 0.43 -2.24 -26.62
N PRO A 668 -0.16 -1.16 -27.13
CA PRO A 668 -1.61 -1.05 -27.23
C PRO A 668 -2.19 -2.07 -28.19
N ASP A 669 -3.42 -2.53 -27.92
CA ASP A 669 -4.10 -3.51 -28.78
C ASP A 669 -4.23 -3.08 -30.24
N SER A 670 -4.33 -1.76 -30.51
CA SER A 670 -4.45 -1.22 -31.87
C SER A 670 -3.19 -1.45 -32.72
N GLU A 671 -2.06 -1.68 -32.05
CA GLU A 671 -0.76 -1.96 -32.67
C GLU A 671 -0.39 -3.45 -32.51
N ASP A 672 -1.30 -4.26 -31.97
CA ASP A 672 -1.10 -5.69 -31.73
C ASP A 672 -1.75 -6.52 -32.86
N GLU A 673 -1.05 -6.62 -33.99
CA GLU A 673 -1.49 -7.36 -35.19
C GLU A 673 -1.75 -8.87 -34.93
N GLY A 674 -1.38 -9.40 -33.75
CA GLY A 674 -1.51 -10.82 -33.39
C GLY A 674 -2.82 -11.21 -32.68
N ASN A 675 -3.70 -10.26 -32.36
CA ASN A 675 -4.87 -10.52 -31.50
C ASN A 675 -6.14 -10.99 -32.26
N GLU A 676 -6.03 -11.29 -33.57
CA GLU A 676 -7.14 -11.69 -34.44
C GLU A 676 -7.12 -13.19 -34.80
N SER A 677 -6.84 -14.09 -33.85
CA SER A 677 -7.17 -15.51 -34.07
C SER A 677 -8.66 -15.75 -33.73
N PRO A 678 -9.56 -16.02 -34.70
CA PRO A 678 -10.95 -16.31 -34.39
C PRO A 678 -11.03 -17.57 -33.51
N GLY A 679 -11.68 -17.44 -32.34
CA GLY A 679 -11.97 -18.55 -31.43
C GLY A 679 -11.04 -18.69 -30.21
N LYS A 680 -9.99 -17.86 -30.05
CA LYS A 680 -9.29 -17.74 -28.75
C LYS A 680 -9.93 -16.65 -27.90
N GLU A 681 -10.20 -16.94 -26.61
CA GLU A 681 -10.67 -15.92 -25.67
C GLU A 681 -9.67 -14.76 -25.61
N ARG A 682 -10.20 -13.54 -25.74
CA ARG A 682 -9.41 -12.30 -25.81
C ARG A 682 -8.80 -12.02 -24.43
N LYS A 683 -7.56 -12.47 -24.21
CA LYS A 683 -6.67 -11.92 -23.16
C LYS A 683 -6.41 -10.46 -23.52
N GLY A 684 -6.66 -9.54 -22.60
CA GLY A 684 -6.66 -8.10 -22.90
C GLY A 684 -6.82 -7.28 -21.64
N ASP A 685 -7.12 -6.00 -21.81
CA ASP A 685 -7.34 -5.03 -20.73
C ASP A 685 -8.84 -4.82 -20.45
N LEU A 686 -9.15 -3.94 -19.49
CA LEU A 686 -10.53 -3.60 -19.13
C LEU A 686 -11.34 -3.07 -20.32
N ALA A 687 -10.75 -2.27 -21.19
CA ALA A 687 -11.45 -1.74 -22.35
C ALA A 687 -11.82 -2.86 -23.34
N THR A 688 -10.96 -3.87 -23.47
CA THR A 688 -11.24 -5.07 -24.26
C THR A 688 -12.39 -5.88 -23.67
N TRP A 689 -12.41 -6.08 -22.34
CA TRP A 689 -13.46 -6.83 -21.65
C TRP A 689 -14.81 -6.11 -21.69
N ALA A 690 -14.80 -4.80 -21.45
CA ALA A 690 -15.98 -3.94 -21.55
C ALA A 690 -16.49 -3.83 -22.99
N GLY A 691 -15.60 -3.93 -23.98
CA GLY A 691 -15.93 -3.90 -25.41
C GLY A 691 -16.54 -5.19 -25.97
N ARG A 692 -16.67 -6.26 -25.18
CA ARG A 692 -17.27 -7.53 -25.64
C ARG A 692 -18.76 -7.44 -25.93
N GLY A 693 -19.44 -6.44 -25.35
CA GLY A 693 -20.89 -6.34 -25.43
C GLY A 693 -21.64 -7.43 -24.68
N ASP A 694 -20.97 -8.13 -23.75
CA ASP A 694 -21.57 -9.14 -22.88
C ASP A 694 -22.75 -8.54 -22.10
N LYS A 695 -23.79 -9.33 -21.83
CA LYS A 695 -24.92 -8.89 -20.99
C LYS A 695 -24.47 -8.76 -19.53
N VAL A 696 -24.88 -7.68 -18.87
CA VAL A 696 -24.54 -7.38 -17.45
C VAL A 696 -25.75 -7.07 -16.57
N ASP A 697 -26.97 -7.06 -17.13
CA ASP A 697 -28.22 -6.91 -16.37
C ASP A 697 -28.71 -8.26 -15.83
N GLY A 698 -28.68 -8.40 -14.51
CA GLY A 698 -29.05 -9.59 -13.76
C GLY A 698 -28.04 -10.74 -13.85
N GLU A 699 -26.76 -10.43 -14.03
CA GLU A 699 -25.67 -11.39 -14.25
C GLU A 699 -24.59 -11.29 -13.16
N ASP A 700 -23.61 -12.20 -13.21
CA ASP A 700 -22.37 -12.06 -12.44
C ASP A 700 -21.48 -11.00 -13.09
N ILE A 701 -21.31 -9.86 -12.42
CA ILE A 701 -20.65 -8.67 -12.96
C ILE A 701 -19.43 -8.29 -12.14
N VAL A 702 -18.53 -7.54 -12.75
CA VAL A 702 -17.44 -6.85 -12.07
C VAL A 702 -17.53 -5.37 -12.41
N LEU A 703 -17.46 -4.53 -11.38
CA LEU A 703 -17.42 -3.09 -11.49
C LEU A 703 -15.98 -2.63 -11.35
N TRP A 704 -15.59 -1.68 -12.19
CA TRP A 704 -14.25 -1.10 -12.16
C TRP A 704 -14.40 0.40 -12.05
N HIS A 705 -14.01 0.95 -10.91
CA HIS A 705 -14.12 2.38 -10.66
C HIS A 705 -12.76 3.04 -10.77
N SER A 706 -12.62 3.91 -11.78
CA SER A 706 -11.43 4.73 -11.97
C SER A 706 -11.62 6.09 -11.33
N ILE A 707 -10.66 6.49 -10.50
CA ILE A 707 -10.61 7.80 -9.85
C ILE A 707 -9.22 8.39 -10.00
N SER A 708 -9.14 9.71 -10.21
CA SER A 708 -7.89 10.40 -10.49
C SER A 708 -7.61 11.55 -9.52
N LEU A 709 -6.34 11.69 -9.16
CA LEU A 709 -5.77 12.90 -8.61
C LEU A 709 -5.01 13.60 -9.74
N THR A 710 -5.45 14.79 -10.16
CA THR A 710 -4.66 15.64 -11.07
C THR A 710 -3.79 16.54 -10.22
N HIS A 711 -2.47 16.38 -10.35
CA HIS A 711 -1.50 17.03 -9.50
C HIS A 711 -0.71 18.08 -10.29
N ASN A 712 -1.01 19.35 -9.99
CA ASN A 712 -0.19 20.48 -10.37
C ASN A 712 0.65 20.84 -9.14
N PRO A 713 1.92 20.40 -9.04
CA PRO A 713 2.68 20.55 -7.81
C PRO A 713 2.85 22.02 -7.42
N ARG A 714 3.03 22.25 -6.13
CA ARG A 714 3.25 23.57 -5.54
C ARG A 714 4.54 23.56 -4.73
N PRO A 715 5.13 24.73 -4.42
CA PRO A 715 6.29 24.80 -3.54
C PRO A 715 6.06 24.14 -2.17
N GLU A 716 4.82 24.17 -1.64
CA GLU A 716 4.45 23.52 -0.38
C GLU A 716 4.51 21.99 -0.43
N ASP A 717 4.52 21.40 -1.62
CA ASP A 717 4.62 19.96 -1.84
C ASP A 717 6.10 19.48 -1.81
N TYR A 718 7.04 20.40 -1.53
CA TYR A 718 8.48 20.16 -1.59
C TYR A 718 9.19 20.72 -0.34
N PRO A 719 10.19 20.03 0.26
CA PRO A 719 10.90 18.83 -0.24
C PRO A 719 10.20 17.49 0.04
N VAL A 720 9.10 17.49 0.79
CA VAL A 720 8.23 16.33 0.99
C VAL A 720 6.78 16.80 1.02
N MET A 721 5.92 16.10 0.30
CA MET A 721 4.54 16.48 0.06
C MET A 721 3.66 16.17 1.27
N PRO A 722 2.79 17.10 1.72
CA PRO A 722 1.71 16.78 2.64
C PRO A 722 0.72 15.79 2.04
N CYS A 723 0.05 14.98 2.86
CA CYS A 723 -0.89 13.97 2.34
C CYS A 723 -2.09 14.60 1.60
N GLU A 724 -2.22 14.32 0.31
CA GLU A 724 -3.42 14.59 -0.47
C GLU A 724 -4.35 13.38 -0.44
N THR A 725 -5.65 13.57 -0.19
CA THR A 725 -6.57 12.47 0.15
C THR A 725 -7.77 12.37 -0.80
N MET A 726 -8.12 11.15 -1.20
CA MET A 726 -9.35 10.81 -1.91
C MET A 726 -10.07 9.64 -1.23
N MET A 727 -11.39 9.55 -1.41
CA MET A 727 -12.18 8.47 -0.84
C MET A 727 -13.30 8.05 -1.79
N VAL A 728 -13.46 6.73 -1.96
CA VAL A 728 -14.57 6.07 -2.63
C VAL A 728 -15.35 5.29 -1.58
N SER A 729 -16.67 5.45 -1.50
CA SER A 729 -17.51 4.74 -0.52
C SER A 729 -18.55 3.87 -1.18
N LEU A 730 -18.71 2.65 -0.69
CA LEU A 730 -19.79 1.73 -1.01
C LEU A 730 -20.77 1.73 0.17
N LYS A 731 -21.94 2.34 -0.01
CA LYS A 731 -22.93 2.55 1.06
C LYS A 731 -24.22 1.79 0.78
N PRO A 732 -24.86 1.17 1.79
CA PRO A 732 -26.17 0.54 1.58
C PRO A 732 -27.21 1.60 1.18
N SER A 733 -27.95 1.35 0.10
CA SER A 733 -29.02 2.20 -0.41
C SER A 733 -30.28 1.34 -0.57
N GLY A 734 -31.08 1.24 0.49
CA GLY A 734 -32.19 0.29 0.53
C GLY A 734 -31.76 -1.18 0.63
N PHE A 735 -30.51 -1.47 1.01
CA PHE A 735 -30.09 -2.85 1.29
C PHE A 735 -30.76 -3.39 2.55
N PHE A 736 -30.76 -2.61 3.63
CA PHE A 736 -31.44 -2.91 4.89
C PHE A 736 -32.79 -2.18 4.99
N GLU A 737 -33.68 -2.67 5.86
CA GLU A 737 -35.03 -2.12 6.06
C GLU A 737 -35.05 -0.89 7.00
N HIS A 738 -33.96 -0.65 7.71
CA HIS A 738 -33.75 0.48 8.61
C HIS A 738 -32.24 0.71 8.79
N ASN A 739 -31.86 1.75 9.54
CA ASN A 739 -30.47 2.04 9.84
C ASN A 739 -29.81 0.83 10.58
N PRO A 740 -28.81 0.15 9.99
CA PRO A 740 -28.21 -1.06 10.56
C PRO A 740 -27.35 -0.79 11.82
N ALA A 741 -27.12 0.47 12.17
CA ALA A 741 -26.37 0.92 13.34
C ALA A 741 -27.25 1.27 14.57
N LEU A 742 -28.57 0.99 14.52
CA LEU A 742 -29.46 1.28 15.66
C LEU A 742 -29.21 0.40 16.89
N ASP A 743 -28.55 -0.74 16.74
CA ASP A 743 -28.16 -1.63 17.84
C ASP A 743 -26.77 -1.33 18.40
N VAL A 744 -26.08 -0.32 17.86
CA VAL A 744 -24.84 0.18 18.46
C VAL A 744 -25.19 0.85 19.80
N PRO A 745 -24.53 0.49 20.91
CA PRO A 745 -24.85 1.06 22.21
C PRO A 745 -24.75 2.59 22.23
N GLN A 746 -25.69 3.22 22.93
CA GLN A 746 -25.67 4.67 23.15
C GLN A 746 -24.33 5.09 23.78
N SER A 747 -23.76 6.15 23.22
CA SER A 747 -22.52 6.73 23.72
C SER A 747 -22.75 7.49 25.01
N THR A 748 -21.92 7.22 26.02
CA THR A 748 -22.02 7.85 27.33
C THR A 748 -20.66 8.35 27.80
N GLN A 749 -20.65 9.34 28.68
CA GLN A 749 -19.43 9.78 29.35
C GLN A 749 -18.78 8.65 30.17
N ARG A 750 -19.61 7.77 30.77
CA ARG A 750 -19.14 6.58 31.51
C ARG A 750 -18.33 5.63 30.63
N SER A 751 -18.69 5.46 29.36
CA SER A 751 -17.93 4.60 28.44
C SER A 751 -16.76 5.33 27.77
N ASN A 752 -16.94 6.60 27.40
CA ASN A 752 -15.99 7.31 26.53
C ASN A 752 -14.91 8.08 27.30
N GLN A 753 -15.15 8.39 28.58
CA GLN A 753 -14.15 8.97 29.50
C GLN A 753 -13.48 10.25 28.96
N SER A 754 -14.21 11.11 28.24
CA SER A 754 -13.67 12.38 27.76
C SER A 754 -13.35 13.31 28.95
N THR A 755 -12.30 14.11 28.87
CA THR A 755 -11.97 15.08 29.94
C THR A 755 -12.33 16.48 29.49
N LEU A 756 -12.97 17.27 30.35
CA LEU A 756 -13.29 18.67 30.06
C LEU A 756 -11.99 19.48 29.99
N TYR A 757 -11.85 20.32 28.96
CA TYR A 757 -10.79 21.32 28.93
C TYR A 757 -11.21 22.51 29.79
N GLU A 758 -10.52 22.71 30.91
CA GLU A 758 -10.69 23.89 31.75
C GLU A 758 -9.70 24.96 31.30
N GLU A 759 -10.21 26.08 30.80
CA GLU A 759 -9.38 27.26 30.56
C GLU A 759 -8.74 27.68 31.89
N GLN A 760 -7.42 27.85 31.90
CA GLN A 760 -6.76 28.53 33.00
C GLN A 760 -7.21 30.00 32.97
N LEU A 761 -8.29 30.31 33.70
CA LEU A 761 -8.64 31.70 34.01
C LEU A 761 -7.42 32.31 34.70
N LEU A 762 -6.75 33.25 34.03
CA LEU A 762 -5.76 34.12 34.66
C LEU A 762 -6.39 34.65 35.95
N PRO A 763 -5.71 34.60 37.11
CA PRO A 763 -6.26 35.14 38.33
C PRO A 763 -6.55 36.62 38.11
N VAL A 764 -7.83 36.96 37.95
CA VAL A 764 -8.26 38.35 38.00
C VAL A 764 -7.89 38.80 39.41
N VAL A 765 -6.88 39.66 39.51
CA VAL A 765 -6.52 40.33 40.76
C VAL A 765 -7.65 41.33 41.06
N LEU A 766 -8.80 40.81 41.51
CA LEU A 766 -9.84 41.61 42.11
C LEU A 766 -9.47 41.77 43.58
N GLY A 767 -9.11 43.01 43.93
CA GLY A 767 -8.90 43.44 45.30
C GLY A 767 -10.04 42.97 46.20
N LYS A 768 -9.64 42.53 47.40
CA LYS A 768 -10.50 42.05 48.49
C LYS A 768 -11.83 42.81 48.57
N HIS A 769 -12.94 42.15 48.24
CA HIS A 769 -14.21 42.39 48.90
C HIS A 769 -14.92 41.06 49.20
N LYS A 770 -15.41 40.97 50.44
CA LYS A 770 -16.01 39.79 51.06
C LYS A 770 -17.41 39.48 50.48
N SER A 771 -17.72 38.18 50.54
CA SER A 771 -19.03 37.52 50.65
C SER A 771 -20.04 37.65 49.50
N ALA A 772 -20.37 36.53 48.86
CA ALA A 772 -21.65 35.83 49.09
C ALA A 772 -21.63 34.44 48.44
N GLN A 773 -22.27 33.53 49.15
CA GLN A 773 -22.46 32.10 48.90
C GLN A 773 -23.56 31.91 47.86
N ILE A 774 -23.31 31.19 46.75
CA ILE A 774 -24.38 30.57 45.94
C ILE A 774 -23.93 29.16 45.51
N CYS A 775 -24.62 28.17 46.08
CA CYS A 775 -24.66 26.78 45.66
C CYS A 775 -25.23 26.66 44.25
N CYS A 776 -24.70 25.74 43.44
CA CYS A 776 -25.50 24.78 42.69
C CYS A 776 -24.59 23.67 42.14
N GLU A 777 -24.63 22.52 42.79
CA GLU A 777 -24.39 21.24 42.13
C GLU A 777 -25.40 21.11 40.98
N SER A 778 -24.91 20.78 39.78
CA SER A 778 -25.74 20.13 38.77
C SER A 778 -25.14 18.78 38.47
N LYS A 779 -25.81 17.73 38.94
CA LYS A 779 -25.70 16.39 38.35
C LYS A 779 -26.04 16.49 36.87
N LEU A 780 -25.07 16.16 36.02
CA LEU A 780 -25.26 15.61 34.68
C LEU A 780 -24.13 14.60 34.42
#